data_AF-A0A9D6VYJ0-F1
#
_entry.id   AF-A0A9D6VYJ0-F1
#
_cell.length_a   1.000
_cell.length_b   1.000
_cell.length_c   1.000
_cell.angle_alpha   90.00
_cell.angle_beta   90.00
_cell.angle_gamma   90.00
#
_symmetry.space_group_name_H-M   'P 1'
#
loop_
_entity.id
_entity.type
_entity.pdbx_description
1 polymer ?
#
loop_
_entity_poly.entity_id
_entity_poly.type
_entity_poly.pdbx_seq_one_letter_code
_entity_poly.pdbx_strand_id
1 'polypeptide(L)'
;MNSNLPKKPRRQLLDLTMLVTLGGILLAPASASAADKYWACGSNWWDYVCWSSTLGGAATLGQPVNGDDVYLIDPLGRNVNYWNTAYPSAVLNSLTVDATSTGTMTLLQSKDVLSANNEVIGRYGSGTYTQSGGTNNITAGDANTLTLGYYSGSNGTYNLSGTGHLSLAWPSTEIIGLSGNGTFNQTGGVNDAGFSITLGSNAGSSGTYNLSAGTLTMTGGSFIGERGTGTFIQTGGTHSGGGGFNLGREIGGSGTYQLSGGSLSAGSERIGYAGTGNFIHTGGANAFTTLYMGELTTGSGSYNLSGTGTVNSSAEYIGYRGNGSFNQSAGTNTVNGSLTLGWSTGSSGNYTLSGTGALSTLQETIGYNGTGSFTQSGGTHTSTYDIVLGSINGSQGSYALNAGNLSANNLFVGRGGSGTFTQGGGSTVLGNTLTLGDGQWGGGSYTLNAGSLSTLNEVVGNGGGALFTQNGGTHAVGNSFIVSTGSYVLNAGSLTTVSASIGADKNANATFTQTGGTNTGSYETYISHDAPFGGSGSYIQSGGTHSTNALIIGYLTGSNGHYELSGNASLSANSETLGSFLNSNGSVTQSGGSHTVANDLVIGRGGAGTYIQSGGTSQVGGSVVLGQESGSTFYYNLSGSGSLSTGNEFIGRAGSGAFAQSGGSNYLNGFLYLGELAGSQGSYQLSGGNLRAFTEVVGYYGNGSFTQSGGDNVMISNLLVGYNNGSTGSYTQSGGTNRVNGNLDLGFENGANGSYALSGTGDLTASAEHIGYFGTGSFTQSGGTHTVNDIVMGVGSGSTGTYTQSGGTLNVGNILNGAGTSTFNLDGGTLNLTGSSMALDTFNVGNGAGSNGSFTLGNGKTLTVANEYIGQSGTGTVVQSGGAHTIGSALLLGVVDGGNGSYALSGTGSLSSMYEYIGYAGTGVFTQSGGTHTAGDYISLGGGAGSSGTYNLSAGDLSTGWEVVGDAGKGTFNQSGGTNLVSILSIGYNSGSSGRYTLSGTGYLASGTEYIGNAGSGAFNQNGGTHTVANTLTLGTNKGAYNLNGGTLEVTGGIINDTGGTFNVGAGTTATVDGVGFVNHGLLKGAGTVAGNVTSDGVVGPGNSPGMLTITGDYTQTEAGLFNVEIGGLLAGSEYDALYVFGSANLAGTLNVSLLNLGSGLFAPKAGDTFDILSAEFLVGSFDALNFALLAPNLAWQIDYLTDVFGTTDVVRLSVASAPTVPVPAAAWLLGSGLLGLAGVARRNGPQGRAS
;
A
#
# COMPACT_ATOMS: atom_id res chain seq x y z
N MET A 1 -21.93 -43.27 -1.32
CA MET A 1 -22.89 -43.95 -2.22
C MET A 1 -22.26 -45.24 -2.71
N ASN A 2 -22.98 -46.36 -2.55
CA ASN A 2 -22.95 -47.62 -3.30
C ASN A 2 -21.67 -48.07 -4.05
N SER A 3 -21.11 -49.21 -3.59
CA SER A 3 -21.34 -50.57 -4.14
C SER A 3 -20.10 -51.39 -4.52
N ASN A 4 -20.23 -52.70 -4.23
CA ASN A 4 -19.64 -53.86 -4.90
C ASN A 4 -18.33 -54.49 -4.37
N LEU A 5 -18.55 -55.47 -3.47
CA LEU A 5 -17.88 -56.78 -3.43
C LEU A 5 -17.62 -57.35 -4.84
N PRO A 6 -16.55 -58.16 -5.08
CA PRO A 6 -16.68 -59.61 -4.89
C PRO A 6 -15.42 -60.43 -4.50
N LYS A 7 -15.69 -61.52 -3.75
CA LYS A 7 -15.19 -62.92 -3.83
C LYS A 7 -13.67 -63.24 -3.78
N LYS A 8 -13.29 -63.91 -2.68
CA LYS A 8 -12.18 -64.89 -2.54
C LYS A 8 -12.15 -65.94 -3.68
N PRO A 9 -10.98 -66.54 -3.98
CA PRO A 9 -10.85 -67.96 -3.63
C PRO A 9 -9.44 -68.49 -3.27
N ARG A 10 -9.47 -69.69 -2.64
CA ARG A 10 -8.50 -70.80 -2.65
C ARG A 10 -7.25 -70.75 -1.76
N ARG A 11 -7.37 -71.42 -0.60
CA ARG A 11 -6.29 -72.21 0.03
C ARG A 11 -5.95 -73.40 -0.87
N GLN A 12 -4.68 -73.58 -1.20
CA GLN A 12 -4.12 -74.88 -1.55
C GLN A 12 -3.32 -75.37 -0.34
N LEU A 13 -3.80 -76.44 0.29
CA LEU A 13 -2.94 -77.35 1.04
C LEU A 13 -2.13 -78.14 0.02
N LEU A 14 -0.80 -78.14 0.17
CA LEU A 14 0.01 -79.27 -0.28
C LEU A 14 0.32 -80.12 0.94
N ASP A 15 -0.43 -81.20 1.09
CA ASP A 15 0.05 -82.41 1.75
C ASP A 15 1.20 -82.97 0.91
N LEU A 16 2.35 -83.24 1.54
CA LEU A 16 3.34 -84.15 0.99
C LEU A 16 3.34 -85.42 1.85
N THR A 17 2.56 -86.38 1.38
CA THR A 17 2.58 -87.78 1.78
C THR A 17 3.97 -88.37 1.53
N MET A 18 4.60 -88.92 2.56
CA MET A 18 5.75 -89.81 2.38
C MET A 18 5.28 -91.26 2.52
N LEU A 19 5.37 -91.95 1.38
CA LEU A 19 5.09 -93.36 1.16
C LEU A 19 5.87 -94.24 2.15
N VAL A 20 5.16 -95.03 2.96
CA VAL A 20 5.72 -96.23 3.58
C VAL A 20 5.69 -97.34 2.52
N THR A 21 6.85 -97.70 1.99
CA THR A 21 7.02 -98.97 1.26
C THR A 21 7.73 -99.96 2.17
N LEU A 22 6.96 -100.92 2.67
CA LEU A 22 7.47 -102.16 3.26
C LEU A 22 8.20 -102.94 2.16
N GLY A 23 9.51 -103.10 2.29
CA GLY A 23 10.33 -103.87 1.36
C GLY A 23 11.49 -104.55 2.08
N GLY A 24 11.33 -105.87 2.32
CA GLY A 24 12.42 -106.84 2.37
C GLY A 24 13.50 -106.64 3.42
N ILE A 25 13.29 -107.24 4.59
CA ILE A 25 14.33 -107.55 5.58
C ILE A 25 15.43 -108.37 4.89
N LEU A 26 16.56 -107.74 4.59
CA LEU A 26 17.85 -108.42 4.55
C LEU A 26 18.48 -108.19 5.93
N LEU A 27 18.50 -109.25 6.73
CA LEU A 27 19.17 -109.31 8.03
C LEU A 27 20.65 -108.94 7.86
N ALA A 28 21.00 -107.69 8.16
CA ALA A 28 22.35 -107.36 8.60
C ALA A 28 22.59 -108.05 9.96
N PRO A 29 23.78 -108.61 10.21
CA PRO A 29 24.04 -109.39 11.42
C PRO A 29 23.84 -108.53 12.66
N ALA A 30 23.30 -109.14 13.73
CA ALA A 30 23.22 -108.53 15.04
C ALA A 30 24.61 -108.02 15.45
N SER A 31 24.73 -106.73 15.75
CA SER A 31 25.88 -106.18 16.44
C SER A 31 26.06 -106.96 17.74
N ALA A 32 27.25 -107.53 17.91
CA ALA A 32 27.65 -108.08 19.20
C ALA A 32 27.46 -107.00 20.29
N SER A 33 26.99 -107.40 21.48
CA SER A 33 26.97 -106.54 22.66
C SER A 33 28.36 -105.92 22.82
N ALA A 34 28.43 -104.58 22.87
CA ALA A 34 29.67 -103.89 23.20
C ALA A 34 30.23 -104.46 24.52
N ALA A 35 31.52 -104.79 24.54
CA ALA A 35 32.18 -105.23 25.75
C ALA A 35 32.78 -104.00 26.44
N ASP A 36 32.50 -103.83 27.73
CA ASP A 36 33.12 -102.77 28.53
C ASP A 36 34.61 -103.06 28.76
N LYS A 37 35.44 -102.04 28.58
CA LYS A 37 36.89 -102.05 28.80
C LYS A 37 37.30 -100.92 29.73
N TYR A 38 37.65 -101.26 30.96
CA TYR A 38 38.09 -100.32 31.98
C TYR A 38 39.61 -100.31 32.10
N TRP A 39 40.22 -99.12 32.16
CA TRP A 39 41.67 -98.98 32.39
C TRP A 39 42.03 -99.23 33.86
N ALA A 40 42.98 -100.14 34.12
CA ALA A 40 43.31 -100.63 35.47
C ALA A 40 44.70 -100.19 35.99
N CYS A 41 45.74 -100.10 35.14
CA CYS A 41 47.13 -99.80 35.54
C CYS A 41 47.94 -99.07 34.45
N GLY A 42 49.19 -98.69 34.70
CA GLY A 42 50.11 -98.24 33.65
C GLY A 42 49.82 -96.85 33.05
N SER A 43 50.56 -96.50 31.98
CA SER A 43 50.55 -95.18 31.31
C SER A 43 50.57 -95.23 29.78
N ASN A 44 50.44 -96.42 29.18
CA ASN A 44 50.48 -96.63 27.73
C ASN A 44 49.28 -97.48 27.32
N TRP A 45 48.35 -96.93 26.53
CA TRP A 45 47.10 -97.57 26.09
C TRP A 45 47.28 -99.00 25.55
N TRP A 46 48.45 -99.29 24.97
CA TRP A 46 48.78 -100.62 24.45
C TRP A 46 49.08 -101.69 25.50
N ASP A 47 49.28 -101.32 26.75
CA ASP A 47 49.64 -102.26 27.81
C ASP A 47 48.46 -103.21 28.09
N TYR A 48 48.51 -104.40 27.49
CA TYR A 48 47.41 -105.36 27.50
C TYR A 48 47.10 -105.89 28.90
N VAL A 49 48.04 -105.78 29.85
CA VAL A 49 47.83 -106.14 31.26
C VAL A 49 47.22 -105.00 32.06
N CYS A 50 46.74 -103.94 31.43
CA CYS A 50 46.12 -102.81 32.10
C CYS A 50 44.68 -102.54 31.67
N TRP A 51 44.02 -103.52 31.03
CA TRP A 51 42.60 -103.49 30.70
C TRP A 51 41.83 -104.51 31.54
N SER A 52 40.62 -104.16 31.99
CA SER A 52 39.71 -105.05 32.71
C SER A 52 38.32 -105.00 32.09
N SER A 53 37.58 -106.11 32.19
CA SER A 53 36.16 -106.15 31.80
C SER A 53 35.21 -105.66 32.89
N THR A 54 35.73 -105.31 34.07
CA THR A 54 34.94 -104.77 35.19
C THR A 54 35.64 -103.56 35.82
N LEU A 55 34.85 -102.56 36.24
CA LEU A 55 35.35 -101.36 36.90
C LEU A 55 36.10 -101.72 38.19
N GLY A 56 37.39 -101.36 38.29
CA GLY A 56 38.24 -101.69 39.43
C GLY A 56 38.68 -103.15 39.53
N GLY A 57 38.41 -103.98 38.52
CA GLY A 57 38.79 -105.40 38.46
C GLY A 57 40.26 -105.63 38.15
N ALA A 58 40.76 -106.84 38.44
CA ALA A 58 42.09 -107.27 38.01
C ALA A 58 42.17 -107.27 36.48
N ALA A 59 43.36 -107.01 35.94
CA ALA A 59 43.55 -106.93 34.51
C ALA A 59 43.27 -108.27 33.82
N THR A 60 42.43 -108.23 32.79
CA THR A 60 42.13 -109.35 31.90
C THR A 60 42.83 -109.12 30.56
N LEU A 61 43.36 -110.19 29.96
CA LEU A 61 44.07 -110.10 28.68
C LEU A 61 43.14 -109.53 27.58
N GLY A 62 43.47 -108.35 27.03
CA GLY A 62 42.93 -107.88 25.76
C GLY A 62 42.65 -106.38 25.71
N GLN A 63 43.41 -105.68 24.86
CA GLN A 63 43.17 -104.27 24.53
C GLN A 63 41.78 -104.05 23.92
N PRO A 64 41.27 -102.81 23.90
CA PRO A 64 40.04 -102.46 23.21
C PRO A 64 40.10 -102.80 21.72
N VAL A 65 39.03 -103.44 21.22
CA VAL A 65 38.84 -103.78 19.80
C VAL A 65 37.59 -103.08 19.25
N ASN A 66 37.32 -103.27 17.95
CA ASN A 66 36.19 -102.66 17.27
C ASN A 66 34.85 -103.02 17.94
N GLY A 67 34.08 -102.01 18.34
CA GLY A 67 32.78 -102.14 19.01
C GLY A 67 32.82 -102.13 20.54
N ASP A 68 33.98 -102.02 21.18
CA ASP A 68 34.09 -101.97 22.66
C ASP A 68 33.70 -100.59 23.23
N ASP A 69 33.15 -100.59 24.44
CA ASP A 69 32.93 -99.38 25.26
C ASP A 69 34.13 -99.16 26.19
N VAL A 70 34.88 -98.08 25.99
CA VAL A 70 36.16 -97.85 26.66
C VAL A 70 36.02 -96.80 27.75
N TYR A 71 36.47 -97.14 28.95
CA TYR A 71 36.39 -96.30 30.15
C TYR A 71 37.78 -96.11 30.75
N LEU A 72 38.35 -94.93 30.53
CA LEU A 72 39.49 -94.41 31.28
C LEU A 72 38.97 -93.78 32.57
N ILE A 73 38.81 -94.60 33.62
CA ILE A 73 38.26 -94.15 34.91
C ILE A 73 39.20 -94.47 36.08
N ASP A 74 39.61 -93.44 36.81
CA ASP A 74 40.36 -93.56 38.07
C ASP A 74 40.03 -92.42 39.05
N PRO A 75 39.55 -92.71 40.28
CA PRO A 75 39.32 -91.69 41.31
C PRO A 75 40.49 -90.73 41.56
N LEU A 76 41.75 -91.19 41.49
CA LEU A 76 42.95 -90.37 41.77
C LEU A 76 43.49 -89.61 40.56
N GLY A 77 43.05 -89.96 39.34
CA GLY A 77 43.55 -89.40 38.08
C GLY A 77 44.91 -89.98 37.63
N ARG A 78 45.11 -90.09 36.31
CA ARG A 78 46.29 -90.65 35.65
C ARG A 78 46.49 -90.08 34.25
N ASN A 79 47.69 -90.25 33.68
CA ASN A 79 48.01 -89.94 32.27
C ASN A 79 48.17 -91.23 31.46
N VAL A 80 47.50 -91.32 30.31
CA VAL A 80 47.54 -92.48 29.40
C VAL A 80 47.96 -92.02 28.01
N ASN A 81 49.06 -92.55 27.48
CA ASN A 81 49.52 -92.29 26.12
C ASN A 81 48.80 -93.21 25.13
N TYR A 82 48.19 -92.64 24.11
CA TYR A 82 47.58 -93.36 23.00
C TYR A 82 48.57 -93.56 21.86
N TRP A 83 48.74 -94.82 21.46
CA TRP A 83 49.33 -95.24 20.20
C TRP A 83 48.43 -96.35 19.63
N ASN A 84 48.39 -96.56 18.32
CA ASN A 84 47.65 -97.70 17.73
C ASN A 84 48.28 -98.20 16.42
N THR A 85 49.30 -99.06 16.53
CA THR A 85 50.04 -99.58 15.37
C THR A 85 49.50 -100.88 14.75
N ALA A 86 48.63 -101.63 15.45
CA ALA A 86 48.18 -102.96 14.99
C ALA A 86 46.73 -103.02 14.48
N TYR A 87 45.83 -102.13 14.96
CA TYR A 87 44.43 -102.06 14.51
C TYR A 87 44.04 -100.62 14.13
N PRO A 88 44.70 -100.02 13.13
CA PRO A 88 44.48 -98.62 12.75
C PRO A 88 43.07 -98.32 12.23
N SER A 89 42.25 -99.36 12.00
CA SER A 89 40.86 -99.26 11.53
C SER A 89 39.80 -99.59 12.61
N ALA A 90 40.19 -99.79 13.87
CA ALA A 90 39.24 -100.10 14.93
C ALA A 90 38.38 -98.87 15.29
N VAL A 91 37.07 -99.06 15.34
CA VAL A 91 36.09 -98.06 15.79
C VAL A 91 35.50 -98.52 17.11
N LEU A 92 35.73 -97.76 18.18
CA LEU A 92 35.16 -98.00 19.51
C LEU A 92 33.67 -97.65 19.52
N ASN A 93 32.86 -98.32 20.35
CA ASN A 93 31.47 -97.92 20.55
C ASN A 93 31.38 -96.64 21.40
N SER A 94 32.19 -96.52 22.45
CA SER A 94 32.35 -95.24 23.15
C SER A 94 33.72 -95.13 23.80
N LEU A 95 34.11 -93.90 24.11
CA LEU A 95 35.25 -93.57 24.96
C LEU A 95 34.81 -92.61 26.06
N THR A 96 35.01 -92.98 27.31
CA THR A 96 34.83 -92.11 28.47
C THR A 96 36.18 -91.87 29.15
N VAL A 97 36.52 -90.61 29.41
CA VAL A 97 37.71 -90.19 30.18
C VAL A 97 37.28 -89.40 31.40
N ASP A 98 37.39 -89.98 32.60
CA ASP A 98 36.79 -89.39 33.81
C ASP A 98 37.50 -89.80 35.10
N ALA A 99 37.92 -88.83 35.93
CA ALA A 99 38.34 -89.10 37.31
C ALA A 99 37.21 -88.78 38.28
N THR A 100 36.70 -89.78 39.00
CA THR A 100 35.47 -89.69 39.82
C THR A 100 35.66 -89.03 41.20
N SER A 101 36.85 -88.53 41.54
CA SER A 101 37.15 -87.80 42.78
C SER A 101 38.00 -86.54 42.48
N THR A 102 38.94 -86.16 43.36
CA THR A 102 39.71 -84.90 43.26
C THR A 102 40.82 -84.89 42.19
N GLY A 103 41.12 -86.04 41.58
CA GLY A 103 42.12 -86.18 40.51
C GLY A 103 41.63 -85.73 39.13
N THR A 104 42.49 -85.86 38.11
CA THR A 104 42.13 -85.64 36.69
C THR A 104 42.65 -86.79 35.83
N MET A 105 41.78 -87.39 35.01
CA MET A 105 42.17 -88.44 34.07
C MET A 105 42.54 -87.81 32.73
N THR A 106 43.72 -88.11 32.18
CA THR A 106 44.26 -87.50 30.95
C THR A 106 44.61 -88.55 29.89
N LEU A 107 44.10 -88.40 28.67
CA LEU A 107 44.51 -89.14 27.48
C LEU A 107 45.43 -88.28 26.60
N LEU A 108 46.56 -88.82 26.16
CA LEU A 108 47.60 -88.13 25.39
C LEU A 108 47.77 -88.78 24.01
N GLN A 109 47.32 -88.13 22.94
CA GLN A 109 47.49 -88.56 21.55
C GLN A 109 48.52 -87.67 20.85
N SER A 110 49.53 -88.27 20.21
CA SER A 110 50.56 -87.54 19.45
C SER A 110 50.72 -88.04 18.00
N LYS A 111 50.08 -89.16 17.66
CA LYS A 111 50.14 -89.83 16.35
C LYS A 111 48.99 -90.83 16.24
N ASP A 112 48.92 -91.51 15.09
CA ASP A 112 47.96 -92.58 14.78
C ASP A 112 46.49 -92.12 14.76
N VAL A 113 45.57 -93.02 14.39
CA VAL A 113 44.12 -92.76 14.31
C VAL A 113 43.42 -93.42 15.49
N LEU A 114 42.69 -92.64 16.30
CA LEU A 114 41.68 -93.13 17.23
C LEU A 114 40.31 -92.95 16.58
N SER A 115 39.43 -93.95 16.65
CA SER A 115 38.06 -93.81 16.17
C SER A 115 37.06 -94.32 17.19
N ALA A 116 36.01 -93.55 17.46
CA ALA A 116 34.94 -93.90 18.40
C ALA A 116 33.58 -93.41 17.89
N ASN A 117 32.47 -94.08 18.23
CA ASN A 117 31.13 -93.56 17.90
C ASN A 117 30.72 -92.42 18.83
N ASN A 118 31.16 -92.42 20.10
CA ASN A 118 30.83 -91.37 21.06
C ASN A 118 31.97 -91.16 22.05
N GLU A 119 32.32 -89.90 22.32
CA GLU A 119 33.37 -89.57 23.29
C GLU A 119 32.82 -88.67 24.40
N VAL A 120 33.08 -89.03 25.66
CA VAL A 120 32.68 -88.27 26.85
C VAL A 120 33.89 -87.99 27.72
N ILE A 121 34.27 -86.72 27.83
CA ILE A 121 35.40 -86.28 28.66
C ILE A 121 34.87 -85.53 29.87
N GLY A 122 35.17 -86.01 31.08
CA GLY A 122 34.58 -85.49 32.32
C GLY A 122 33.09 -85.83 32.41
N ARG A 123 32.77 -87.11 32.67
CA ARG A 123 31.37 -87.57 32.75
C ARG A 123 30.74 -87.14 34.07
N TYR A 124 31.32 -87.56 35.19
CA TYR A 124 30.87 -87.21 36.55
C TYR A 124 31.88 -86.36 37.31
N GLY A 125 33.17 -86.52 37.05
CA GLY A 125 34.26 -85.78 37.68
C GLY A 125 35.11 -85.04 36.65
N SER A 126 36.44 -85.22 36.66
CA SER A 126 37.36 -84.42 35.82
C SER A 126 38.12 -85.26 34.79
N GLY A 127 38.00 -84.92 33.50
CA GLY A 127 38.66 -85.59 32.39
C GLY A 127 39.39 -84.61 31.46
N THR A 128 40.48 -85.06 30.84
CA THR A 128 41.27 -84.30 29.86
C THR A 128 41.67 -85.18 28.67
N TYR A 129 41.50 -84.68 27.44
CA TYR A 129 42.08 -85.27 26.23
C TYR A 129 43.10 -84.27 25.67
N THR A 130 44.34 -84.67 25.41
CA THR A 130 45.37 -83.84 24.77
C THR A 130 45.86 -84.47 23.47
N GLN A 131 45.54 -83.83 22.35
CA GLN A 131 45.91 -84.23 21.00
C GLN A 131 46.95 -83.25 20.41
N SER A 132 48.16 -83.74 20.18
CA SER A 132 49.28 -82.97 19.59
C SER A 132 49.65 -83.41 18.16
N GLY A 133 49.12 -84.54 17.72
CA GLY A 133 49.27 -85.13 16.39
C GLY A 133 48.38 -86.36 16.26
N GLY A 134 48.33 -86.96 15.06
CA GLY A 134 47.38 -88.04 14.76
C GLY A 134 45.94 -87.54 14.52
N THR A 135 45.03 -88.47 14.22
CA THR A 135 43.62 -88.16 13.93
C THR A 135 42.71 -88.76 15.02
N ASN A 136 41.76 -87.98 15.52
CA ASN A 136 40.67 -88.47 16.35
C ASN A 136 39.38 -88.39 15.53
N ASN A 137 38.79 -89.54 15.21
CA ASN A 137 37.62 -89.66 14.36
C ASN A 137 36.40 -90.07 15.18
N ILE A 138 35.38 -89.23 15.24
CA ILE A 138 34.08 -89.61 15.77
C ILE A 138 33.16 -89.98 14.59
N THR A 139 32.90 -91.27 14.41
CA THR A 139 32.24 -91.83 13.22
C THR A 139 30.71 -91.78 13.30
N ALA A 140 29.98 -91.91 12.17
CA ALA A 140 28.54 -91.65 12.06
C ALA A 140 27.59 -92.73 12.63
N GLY A 141 26.55 -92.30 13.36
CA GLY A 141 25.45 -93.08 13.96
C GLY A 141 24.49 -92.17 14.75
N ASP A 142 23.25 -92.63 15.01
CA ASP A 142 22.07 -91.82 15.36
C ASP A 142 22.14 -90.92 16.64
N ALA A 143 23.23 -90.99 17.43
CA ALA A 143 23.43 -90.18 18.65
C ALA A 143 24.91 -89.78 18.92
N ASN A 144 25.77 -89.79 17.90
CA ASN A 144 27.22 -89.72 18.05
C ASN A 144 27.74 -88.29 18.30
N THR A 145 28.32 -88.03 19.48
CA THR A 145 28.78 -86.70 19.92
C THR A 145 30.17 -86.75 20.57
N LEU A 146 30.91 -85.64 20.53
CA LEU A 146 31.95 -85.35 21.51
C LEU A 146 31.31 -84.54 22.63
N THR A 147 31.34 -85.00 23.87
CA THR A 147 30.80 -84.25 25.02
C THR A 147 31.88 -84.00 26.07
N LEU A 148 32.10 -82.73 26.41
CA LEU A 148 32.97 -82.29 27.51
C LEU A 148 32.10 -81.80 28.68
N GLY A 149 32.25 -82.35 29.89
CA GLY A 149 31.48 -81.93 31.06
C GLY A 149 30.01 -82.34 30.97
N TYR A 150 29.73 -83.64 31.14
CA TYR A 150 28.42 -84.24 30.88
C TYR A 150 27.36 -83.89 31.93
N TYR A 151 27.63 -84.18 33.22
CA TYR A 151 26.71 -83.94 34.34
C TYR A 151 27.05 -82.68 35.15
N SER A 152 26.11 -82.20 35.96
CA SER A 152 26.34 -81.06 36.87
C SER A 152 27.54 -81.32 37.79
N GLY A 153 28.43 -80.33 37.90
CA GLY A 153 29.66 -80.40 38.70
C GLY A 153 30.86 -81.11 38.04
N SER A 154 30.68 -81.76 36.89
CA SER A 154 31.77 -82.40 36.13
C SER A 154 32.60 -81.38 35.32
N ASN A 155 33.86 -81.70 35.04
CA ASN A 155 34.78 -80.87 34.25
C ASN A 155 35.42 -81.68 33.11
N GLY A 156 35.15 -81.33 31.86
CA GLY A 156 35.78 -81.94 30.68
C GLY A 156 36.71 -80.97 29.97
N THR A 157 37.93 -81.39 29.63
CA THR A 157 38.89 -80.57 28.88
C THR A 157 39.41 -81.29 27.63
N TYR A 158 39.46 -80.61 26.49
CA TYR A 158 40.12 -81.11 25.27
C TYR A 158 41.19 -80.12 24.83
N ASN A 159 42.43 -80.57 24.58
CA ASN A 159 43.55 -79.75 24.14
C ASN A 159 44.02 -80.21 22.76
N LEU A 160 43.73 -79.45 21.71
CA LEU A 160 44.18 -79.69 20.35
C LEU A 160 45.37 -78.77 20.00
N SER A 161 46.45 -79.36 19.48
CA SER A 161 47.70 -78.65 19.20
C SER A 161 48.49 -79.31 18.05
N GLY A 162 49.58 -78.69 17.61
CA GLY A 162 50.49 -79.25 16.62
C GLY A 162 49.81 -79.55 15.28
N THR A 163 49.95 -80.79 14.80
CA THR A 163 49.30 -81.28 13.56
C THR A 163 48.11 -82.21 13.86
N GLY A 164 47.53 -82.14 15.06
CA GLY A 164 46.37 -82.95 15.42
C GLY A 164 45.16 -82.66 14.51
N HIS A 165 44.37 -83.70 14.23
CA HIS A 165 43.14 -83.59 13.44
C HIS A 165 41.98 -84.24 14.20
N LEU A 166 41.05 -83.46 14.71
CA LEU A 166 39.76 -83.93 15.24
C LEU A 166 38.74 -83.89 14.11
N SER A 167 38.04 -84.99 13.83
CA SER A 167 37.03 -85.09 12.79
C SER A 167 35.77 -85.75 13.34
N LEU A 168 34.66 -85.03 13.32
CA LEU A 168 33.33 -85.53 13.65
C LEU A 168 32.56 -85.73 12.34
N ALA A 169 32.02 -86.93 12.13
CA ALA A 169 31.23 -87.24 10.95
C ALA A 169 29.90 -86.47 10.94
N TRP A 170 29.41 -86.06 9.76
CA TRP A 170 28.08 -85.45 9.66
C TRP A 170 26.97 -86.48 10.00
N PRO A 171 25.92 -86.15 10.78
CA PRO A 171 25.59 -84.85 11.38
C PRO A 171 25.93 -84.71 12.89
N SER A 172 27.12 -85.12 13.35
CA SER A 172 27.52 -85.08 14.76
C SER A 172 27.63 -83.66 15.34
N THR A 173 27.48 -83.56 16.67
CA THR A 173 27.63 -82.32 17.45
C THR A 173 28.77 -82.43 18.44
N GLU A 174 29.59 -81.39 18.53
CA GLU A 174 30.58 -81.19 19.60
C GLU A 174 29.95 -80.35 20.72
N ILE A 175 29.75 -80.95 21.89
CA ILE A 175 29.11 -80.33 23.06
C ILE A 175 30.16 -80.04 24.13
N ILE A 176 30.32 -78.77 24.47
CA ILE A 176 31.27 -78.28 25.46
C ILE A 176 30.46 -77.70 26.61
N GLY A 177 30.38 -78.45 27.71
CA GLY A 177 29.49 -78.17 28.83
C GLY A 177 28.06 -78.55 28.51
N LEU A 178 27.72 -79.84 28.62
CA LEU A 178 26.34 -80.31 28.46
C LEU A 178 25.50 -79.88 29.67
N SER A 179 25.86 -80.36 30.86
CA SER A 179 25.29 -79.94 32.15
C SER A 179 26.36 -79.55 33.17
N GLY A 180 27.64 -79.86 32.92
CA GLY A 180 28.80 -79.47 33.72
C GLY A 180 29.61 -78.35 33.07
N ASN A 181 30.93 -78.35 33.31
CA ASN A 181 31.88 -77.41 32.74
C ASN A 181 32.70 -78.08 31.63
N GLY A 182 32.64 -77.57 30.41
CA GLY A 182 33.48 -78.01 29.30
C GLY A 182 34.51 -76.95 28.92
N THR A 183 35.72 -77.37 28.55
CA THR A 183 36.78 -76.50 28.00
C THR A 183 37.43 -77.15 26.78
N PHE A 184 37.47 -76.46 25.65
CA PHE A 184 38.24 -76.88 24.47
C PHE A 184 39.35 -75.86 24.21
N ASN A 185 40.60 -76.29 24.10
CA ASN A 185 41.77 -75.44 23.86
C ASN A 185 42.42 -75.84 22.52
N GLN A 186 42.32 -74.98 21.52
CA GLN A 186 42.96 -75.15 20.21
C GLN A 186 44.13 -74.18 20.05
N THR A 187 45.34 -74.73 20.00
CA THR A 187 46.61 -74.00 19.80
C THR A 187 47.31 -74.38 18.49
N GLY A 188 46.67 -75.21 17.67
CA GLY A 188 47.14 -75.73 16.40
C GLY A 188 46.18 -76.80 15.87
N GLY A 189 46.53 -77.49 14.79
CA GLY A 189 45.72 -78.58 14.23
C GLY A 189 44.40 -78.16 13.56
N VAL A 190 43.60 -79.15 13.20
CA VAL A 190 42.28 -79.01 12.54
C VAL A 190 41.21 -79.66 13.42
N ASN A 191 40.14 -78.92 13.72
CA ASN A 191 38.90 -79.44 14.30
C ASN A 191 37.79 -79.32 13.24
N ASP A 192 37.40 -80.45 12.67
CA ASP A 192 36.22 -80.58 11.80
C ASP A 192 35.05 -81.09 12.65
N ALA A 193 34.24 -80.17 13.16
CA ALA A 193 33.22 -80.43 14.18
C ALA A 193 31.89 -81.00 13.61
N GLY A 194 31.89 -81.48 12.36
CA GLY A 194 30.73 -82.14 11.76
C GLY A 194 29.58 -81.16 11.47
N PHE A 195 28.46 -81.30 12.18
CA PHE A 195 27.29 -80.43 12.02
C PHE A 195 27.37 -79.17 12.89
N SER A 196 27.62 -79.26 14.19
CA SER A 196 27.56 -78.08 15.06
C SER A 196 28.44 -78.18 16.30
N ILE A 197 28.82 -77.01 16.81
CA ILE A 197 29.38 -76.88 18.17
C ILE A 197 28.34 -76.25 19.10
N THR A 198 28.24 -76.75 20.33
CA THR A 198 27.35 -76.22 21.36
C THR A 198 28.14 -75.97 22.65
N LEU A 199 28.16 -74.73 23.13
CA LEU A 199 28.83 -74.34 24.38
C LEU A 199 27.78 -73.97 25.44
N GLY A 200 27.78 -74.63 26.59
CA GLY A 200 26.81 -74.39 27.66
C GLY A 200 25.39 -74.78 27.23
N SER A 201 25.16 -76.08 27.02
CA SER A 201 23.92 -76.61 26.43
C SER A 201 22.71 -76.44 27.37
N ASN A 202 22.78 -76.96 28.60
CA ASN A 202 21.68 -76.90 29.57
C ASN A 202 21.79 -75.72 30.55
N ALA A 203 20.68 -75.37 31.20
CA ALA A 203 20.65 -74.35 32.26
C ALA A 203 21.62 -74.70 33.40
N GLY A 204 22.44 -73.72 33.82
CA GLY A 204 23.46 -73.89 34.86
C GLY A 204 24.79 -74.51 34.41
N SER A 205 24.90 -74.97 33.15
CA SER A 205 26.16 -75.47 32.57
C SER A 205 27.06 -74.34 32.05
N SER A 206 28.36 -74.63 31.88
CA SER A 206 29.32 -73.69 31.29
C SER A 206 30.19 -74.36 30.23
N GLY A 207 30.34 -73.71 29.07
CA GLY A 207 31.23 -74.16 28.00
C GLY A 207 32.21 -73.08 27.58
N THR A 208 33.51 -73.43 27.47
CA THR A 208 34.55 -72.51 27.00
C THR A 208 35.33 -73.10 25.81
N TYR A 209 35.54 -72.33 24.75
CA TYR A 209 36.41 -72.70 23.63
C TYR A 209 37.49 -71.63 23.43
N ASN A 210 38.76 -72.01 23.46
CA ASN A 210 39.91 -71.13 23.28
C ASN A 210 40.61 -71.46 21.95
N LEU A 211 40.50 -70.60 20.94
CA LEU A 211 41.14 -70.73 19.64
C LEU A 211 42.28 -69.72 19.49
N SER A 212 43.52 -70.18 19.50
CA SER A 212 44.72 -69.33 19.35
C SER A 212 45.50 -69.57 18.06
N ALA A 213 45.42 -70.77 17.48
CA ALA A 213 45.89 -71.10 16.14
C ALA A 213 45.19 -72.37 15.64
N GLY A 214 45.34 -72.69 14.35
CA GLY A 214 44.67 -73.85 13.72
C GLY A 214 43.36 -73.49 13.02
N THR A 215 42.61 -74.52 12.60
CA THR A 215 41.36 -74.38 11.83
C THR A 215 40.23 -75.11 12.55
N LEU A 216 39.07 -74.43 12.68
CA LEU A 216 37.80 -74.98 13.14
C LEU A 216 36.78 -74.85 12.00
N THR A 217 36.23 -75.97 11.54
CA THR A 217 35.19 -76.03 10.50
C THR A 217 33.96 -76.78 10.96
N MET A 218 32.78 -76.37 10.48
CA MET A 218 31.51 -77.09 10.66
C MET A 218 30.54 -76.78 9.52
N THR A 219 29.63 -77.70 9.24
CA THR A 219 28.65 -77.55 8.14
C THR A 219 27.33 -76.89 8.56
N GLY A 220 26.91 -77.09 9.80
CA GLY A 220 25.78 -76.41 10.45
C GLY A 220 26.26 -75.17 11.20
N GLY A 221 25.95 -75.05 12.49
CA GLY A 221 26.10 -73.79 13.24
C GLY A 221 26.87 -73.91 14.56
N SER A 222 27.29 -72.75 15.08
CA SER A 222 27.83 -72.63 16.43
C SER A 222 26.75 -72.07 17.37
N PHE A 223 26.51 -72.75 18.48
CA PHE A 223 25.54 -72.35 19.50
C PHE A 223 26.26 -72.07 20.81
N ILE A 224 26.49 -70.80 21.12
CA ILE A 224 27.25 -70.38 22.31
C ILE A 224 26.27 -69.81 23.32
N GLY A 225 26.16 -70.48 24.47
CA GLY A 225 25.12 -70.20 25.46
C GLY A 225 23.76 -70.62 24.92
N GLU A 226 23.52 -71.93 24.83
CA GLU A 226 22.23 -72.46 24.37
C GLU A 226 21.14 -72.20 25.41
N ARG A 227 21.21 -72.86 26.57
CA ARG A 227 20.45 -72.52 27.79
C ARG A 227 21.35 -72.19 28.98
N GLY A 228 22.64 -72.53 28.90
CA GLY A 228 23.67 -72.25 29.90
C GLY A 228 24.53 -71.04 29.54
N THR A 229 25.76 -71.01 30.06
CA THR A 229 26.75 -69.97 29.75
C THR A 229 27.80 -70.50 28.78
N GLY A 230 27.90 -69.94 27.58
CA GLY A 230 28.94 -70.27 26.60
C GLY A 230 29.91 -69.13 26.40
N THR A 231 31.21 -69.42 26.31
CA THR A 231 32.27 -68.46 26.01
C THR A 231 33.20 -69.00 24.93
N PHE A 232 33.41 -68.24 23.86
CA PHE A 232 34.40 -68.56 22.83
C PHE A 232 35.42 -67.43 22.77
N ILE A 233 36.71 -67.77 22.84
CA ILE A 233 37.84 -66.82 22.84
C ILE A 233 38.72 -67.14 21.63
N GLN A 234 38.75 -66.24 20.65
CA GLN A 234 39.58 -66.32 19.47
C GLN A 234 40.68 -65.25 19.50
N THR A 235 41.93 -65.71 19.63
CA THR A 235 43.15 -64.87 19.58
C THR A 235 43.95 -65.08 18.29
N GLY A 236 43.63 -66.12 17.52
CA GLY A 236 44.22 -66.43 16.21
C GLY A 236 43.46 -67.56 15.50
N GLY A 237 44.04 -68.18 14.48
CA GLY A 237 43.42 -69.28 13.73
C GLY A 237 42.20 -68.89 12.87
N THR A 238 41.53 -69.89 12.29
CA THR A 238 40.36 -69.71 11.41
C THR A 238 39.14 -70.48 11.95
N HIS A 239 38.01 -69.81 12.15
CA HIS A 239 36.72 -70.41 12.47
C HIS A 239 35.75 -70.19 11.29
N SER A 240 35.29 -71.27 10.65
CA SER A 240 34.42 -71.19 9.47
C SER A 240 33.23 -72.14 9.57
N GLY A 241 32.02 -71.62 9.38
CA GLY A 241 30.79 -72.42 9.39
C GLY A 241 29.73 -71.93 8.40
N GLY A 242 29.04 -72.86 7.74
CA GLY A 242 28.02 -72.53 6.73
C GLY A 242 26.64 -72.16 7.27
N GLY A 243 26.32 -72.53 8.51
CA GLY A 243 25.02 -72.30 9.15
C GLY A 243 24.98 -71.09 10.09
N GLY A 244 23.98 -71.10 10.98
CA GLY A 244 23.74 -69.99 11.91
C GLY A 244 24.70 -69.99 13.09
N PHE A 245 25.39 -68.87 13.29
CA PHE A 245 26.20 -68.61 14.47
C PHE A 245 25.35 -67.87 15.51
N ASN A 246 25.10 -68.47 16.68
CA ASN A 246 24.15 -67.96 17.67
C ASN A 246 24.82 -67.73 19.03
N LEU A 247 24.65 -66.54 19.60
CA LEU A 247 24.99 -66.21 20.98
C LEU A 247 23.70 -66.04 21.79
N GLY A 248 23.53 -66.78 22.89
CA GLY A 248 22.31 -66.73 23.70
C GLY A 248 21.10 -67.28 22.93
N ARG A 249 21.14 -68.57 22.59
CA ARG A 249 20.17 -69.21 21.67
C ARG A 249 18.77 -69.26 22.27
N GLU A 250 18.60 -69.76 23.50
CA GLU A 250 17.30 -69.87 24.16
C GLU A 250 17.12 -68.85 25.30
N ILE A 251 15.89 -68.74 25.80
CA ILE A 251 15.55 -67.90 26.95
C ILE A 251 16.38 -68.34 28.16
N GLY A 252 17.09 -67.39 28.78
CA GLY A 252 17.99 -67.64 29.92
C GLY A 252 19.41 -68.06 29.55
N GLY A 253 19.68 -68.40 28.28
CA GLY A 253 21.04 -68.66 27.78
C GLY A 253 21.87 -67.38 27.66
N SER A 254 23.17 -67.49 27.94
CA SER A 254 24.14 -66.39 27.84
C SER A 254 25.35 -66.80 27.01
N GLY A 255 25.55 -66.16 25.86
CA GLY A 255 26.66 -66.44 24.96
C GLY A 255 27.63 -65.26 24.84
N THR A 256 28.93 -65.52 24.97
CA THR A 256 29.99 -64.52 24.74
C THR A 256 30.98 -65.01 23.68
N TYR A 257 31.29 -64.16 22.70
CA TYR A 257 32.39 -64.36 21.75
C TYR A 257 33.42 -63.24 21.90
N GLN A 258 34.70 -63.57 22.00
CA GLN A 258 35.80 -62.62 22.06
C GLN A 258 36.75 -62.83 20.88
N LEU A 259 36.77 -61.89 19.94
CA LEU A 259 37.65 -61.91 18.77
C LEU A 259 38.73 -60.84 18.92
N SER A 260 39.98 -61.26 19.07
CA SER A 260 41.14 -60.37 19.20
C SER A 260 42.20 -60.60 18.11
N GLY A 261 42.11 -61.70 17.38
CA GLY A 261 42.95 -62.04 16.22
C GLY A 261 42.38 -63.24 15.46
N GLY A 262 42.89 -63.53 14.26
CA GLY A 262 42.38 -64.60 13.40
C GLY A 262 41.21 -64.19 12.49
N SER A 263 40.51 -65.18 11.92
CA SER A 263 39.34 -64.97 11.06
C SER A 263 38.12 -65.79 11.51
N LEU A 264 36.95 -65.17 11.53
CA LEU A 264 35.64 -65.77 11.70
C LEU A 264 34.84 -65.61 10.39
N SER A 265 34.25 -66.69 9.88
CA SER A 265 33.36 -66.67 8.72
C SER A 265 32.09 -67.44 9.01
N ALA A 266 30.92 -66.80 8.85
CA ALA A 266 29.61 -67.40 9.11
C ALA A 266 28.58 -67.10 8.01
N GLY A 267 27.54 -67.92 7.89
CA GLY A 267 26.39 -67.59 7.04
C GLY A 267 25.61 -66.40 7.59
N SER A 268 24.98 -66.60 8.76
CA SER A 268 24.32 -65.53 9.51
C SER A 268 24.78 -65.55 10.96
N GLU A 269 25.05 -64.37 11.53
CA GLU A 269 25.33 -64.18 12.95
C GLU A 269 24.09 -63.70 13.69
N ARG A 270 23.83 -64.27 14.87
CA ARG A 270 22.63 -64.06 15.67
C ARG A 270 23.04 -63.80 17.11
N ILE A 271 23.11 -62.53 17.49
CA ILE A 271 23.58 -62.12 18.81
C ILE A 271 22.37 -61.79 19.68
N GLY A 272 22.14 -62.58 20.72
CA GLY A 272 20.92 -62.52 21.50
C GLY A 272 19.74 -63.05 20.69
N TYR A 273 19.76 -64.34 20.36
CA TYR A 273 18.67 -64.96 19.60
C TYR A 273 17.35 -64.91 20.41
N ALA A 274 17.30 -65.57 21.56
CA ALA A 274 16.19 -65.44 22.52
C ALA A 274 16.68 -65.08 23.94
N GLY A 275 17.96 -65.34 24.24
CA GLY A 275 18.65 -64.99 25.47
C GLY A 275 19.57 -63.77 25.29
N THR A 276 20.69 -63.75 26.02
CA THR A 276 21.67 -62.64 25.98
C THR A 276 22.90 -63.05 25.18
N GLY A 277 23.24 -62.28 24.14
CA GLY A 277 24.47 -62.47 23.36
C GLY A 277 25.40 -61.26 23.47
N ASN A 278 26.70 -61.52 23.59
CA ASN A 278 27.72 -60.48 23.66
C ASN A 278 28.92 -60.83 22.75
N PHE A 279 29.25 -59.97 21.81
CA PHE A 279 30.41 -60.12 20.93
C PHE A 279 31.40 -58.99 21.21
N ILE A 280 32.63 -59.34 21.57
CA ILE A 280 33.72 -58.41 21.88
C ILE A 280 34.78 -58.54 20.79
N HIS A 281 34.97 -57.50 19.98
CA HIS A 281 35.85 -57.52 18.82
C HIS A 281 36.94 -56.43 18.97
N THR A 282 38.17 -56.86 19.23
CA THR A 282 39.33 -55.97 19.45
C THR A 282 40.39 -56.08 18.34
N GLY A 283 40.35 -57.15 17.54
CA GLY A 283 41.25 -57.40 16.40
C GLY A 283 40.81 -58.64 15.60
N GLY A 284 41.39 -58.88 14.42
CA GLY A 284 40.98 -59.98 13.52
C GLY A 284 39.80 -59.61 12.59
N ALA A 285 39.43 -60.54 11.69
CA ALA A 285 38.39 -60.35 10.68
C ALA A 285 37.14 -61.18 10.98
N ASN A 286 35.97 -60.56 10.89
CA ASN A 286 34.67 -61.23 10.96
C ASN A 286 33.89 -60.98 9.65
N ALA A 287 33.52 -62.05 8.95
CA ALA A 287 32.79 -61.99 7.69
C ALA A 287 31.51 -62.83 7.75
N PHE A 288 30.36 -62.23 7.42
CA PHE A 288 29.08 -62.95 7.40
C PHE A 288 28.10 -62.36 6.39
N THR A 289 27.06 -63.10 6.02
CA THR A 289 26.04 -62.56 5.11
C THR A 289 25.12 -61.58 5.84
N THR A 290 24.62 -61.97 7.02
CA THR A 290 23.67 -61.14 7.77
C THR A 290 23.90 -61.22 9.27
N LEU A 291 23.91 -60.07 9.94
CA LEU A 291 23.85 -59.97 11.40
C LEU A 291 22.41 -59.69 11.85
N TYR A 292 21.93 -60.46 12.82
CA TYR A 292 20.71 -60.20 13.58
C TYR A 292 21.07 -60.00 15.05
N MET A 293 20.71 -58.86 15.63
CA MET A 293 20.85 -58.62 17.06
C MET A 293 19.49 -58.41 17.71
N GLY A 294 19.22 -59.15 18.78
CA GLY A 294 17.87 -59.22 19.37
C GLY A 294 16.87 -59.80 18.38
N GLU A 295 17.06 -61.05 17.98
CA GLU A 295 16.23 -61.70 16.94
C GLU A 295 14.82 -62.05 17.43
N LEU A 296 14.77 -62.59 18.64
CA LEU A 296 13.66 -62.80 19.57
C LEU A 296 13.10 -61.48 20.13
N THR A 297 11.82 -61.40 20.48
CA THR A 297 11.30 -60.26 21.29
C THR A 297 11.93 -60.20 22.69
N THR A 298 12.40 -61.34 23.23
CA THR A 298 13.14 -61.43 24.49
C THR A 298 14.66 -61.36 24.31
N GLY A 299 15.14 -61.42 23.07
CA GLY A 299 16.56 -61.45 22.74
C GLY A 299 17.22 -60.10 23.00
N SER A 300 18.42 -60.13 23.57
CA SER A 300 19.25 -58.95 23.80
C SER A 300 20.67 -59.20 23.29
N GLY A 301 21.07 -58.44 22.26
CA GLY A 301 22.38 -58.58 21.62
C GLY A 301 23.26 -57.35 21.79
N SER A 302 24.55 -57.56 22.09
CA SER A 302 25.57 -56.52 22.11
C SER A 302 26.79 -56.91 21.25
N TYR A 303 27.26 -55.97 20.42
CA TYR A 303 28.51 -56.07 19.66
C TYR A 303 29.41 -54.88 19.99
N ASN A 304 30.64 -55.12 20.42
CA ASN A 304 31.61 -54.07 20.76
C ASN A 304 32.83 -54.18 19.83
N LEU A 305 32.91 -53.31 18.82
CA LEU A 305 34.01 -53.20 17.87
C LEU A 305 35.01 -52.12 18.30
N SER A 306 36.26 -52.51 18.45
CA SER A 306 37.37 -51.68 18.91
C SER A 306 38.70 -52.16 18.33
N GLY A 307 39.80 -51.45 18.65
CA GLY A 307 41.13 -51.78 18.14
C GLY A 307 41.19 -51.80 16.61
N THR A 308 41.74 -52.87 16.04
CA THR A 308 41.93 -53.05 14.59
C THR A 308 40.97 -54.08 13.99
N GLY A 309 39.85 -54.37 14.65
CA GLY A 309 38.85 -55.32 14.16
C GLY A 309 38.25 -54.91 12.82
N THR A 310 37.91 -55.89 11.98
CA THR A 310 37.24 -55.67 10.69
C THR A 310 35.99 -56.54 10.57
N VAL A 311 34.86 -55.91 10.25
CA VAL A 311 33.56 -56.55 9.99
C VAL A 311 33.19 -56.34 8.53
N ASN A 312 32.80 -57.41 7.84
CA ASN A 312 32.34 -57.36 6.46
C ASN A 312 31.03 -58.13 6.32
N SER A 313 29.95 -57.44 5.95
CA SER A 313 28.60 -57.99 5.92
C SER A 313 27.79 -57.55 4.69
N SER A 314 26.73 -58.29 4.36
CA SER A 314 25.75 -57.84 3.35
C SER A 314 24.59 -57.09 3.98
N ALA A 315 24.19 -57.44 5.20
CA ALA A 315 23.14 -56.73 5.93
C ALA A 315 23.33 -56.84 7.45
N GLU A 316 22.93 -55.82 8.18
CA GLU A 316 22.95 -55.80 9.64
C GLU A 316 21.61 -55.29 10.19
N TYR A 317 20.96 -56.11 11.00
CA TYR A 317 19.69 -55.80 11.67
C TYR A 317 19.92 -55.68 13.17
N ILE A 318 20.06 -54.43 13.64
CA ILE A 318 20.29 -54.12 15.05
C ILE A 318 18.94 -53.85 15.70
N GLY A 319 18.54 -54.70 16.65
CA GLY A 319 17.18 -54.66 17.19
C GLY A 319 16.17 -55.17 16.15
N TYR A 320 16.24 -56.46 15.82
CA TYR A 320 15.38 -57.05 14.80
C TYR A 320 13.92 -57.22 15.28
N ARG A 321 13.73 -57.87 16.43
CA ARG A 321 12.44 -57.94 17.15
C ARG A 321 12.58 -57.61 18.64
N GLY A 322 13.77 -57.80 19.21
CA GLY A 322 14.13 -57.45 20.58
C GLY A 322 15.07 -56.24 20.62
N ASN A 323 16.09 -56.32 21.48
CA ASN A 323 17.04 -55.23 21.71
C ASN A 323 18.41 -55.56 21.10
N GLY A 324 18.97 -54.62 20.34
CA GLY A 324 20.31 -54.72 19.80
C GLY A 324 21.14 -53.45 20.07
N SER A 325 22.41 -53.62 20.42
CA SER A 325 23.38 -52.53 20.55
C SER A 325 24.70 -52.85 19.84
N PHE A 326 25.13 -51.98 18.93
CA PHE A 326 26.44 -52.03 18.28
C PHE A 326 27.27 -50.83 18.72
N ASN A 327 28.42 -51.04 19.35
CA ASN A 327 29.33 -49.99 19.79
C ASN A 327 30.65 -50.08 19.03
N GLN A 328 30.94 -49.08 18.21
CA GLN A 328 32.17 -48.97 17.43
C GLN A 328 33.02 -47.80 17.95
N SER A 329 34.17 -48.10 18.56
CA SER A 329 35.12 -47.09 19.06
C SER A 329 36.39 -46.97 18.20
N ALA A 330 36.68 -48.00 17.42
CA ALA A 330 37.74 -48.08 16.41
C ALA A 330 37.41 -49.25 15.44
N GLY A 331 38.32 -49.61 14.55
CA GLY A 331 38.11 -50.68 13.57
C GLY A 331 37.16 -50.29 12.42
N THR A 332 36.96 -51.20 11.47
CA THR A 332 36.16 -50.98 10.26
C THR A 332 34.94 -51.90 10.23
N ASN A 333 33.75 -51.34 9.99
CA ASN A 333 32.54 -52.08 9.65
C ASN A 333 32.13 -51.71 8.22
N THR A 334 32.08 -52.69 7.32
CA THR A 334 31.64 -52.54 5.93
C THR A 334 30.39 -53.37 5.70
N VAL A 335 29.25 -52.68 5.51
CA VAL A 335 27.96 -53.27 5.20
C VAL A 335 27.66 -53.02 3.72
N ASN A 336 27.85 -54.04 2.87
CA ASN A 336 27.68 -53.94 1.43
C ASN A 336 26.22 -53.76 0.96
N GLY A 337 25.26 -53.90 1.88
CA GLY A 337 23.83 -53.69 1.66
C GLY A 337 23.24 -52.76 2.73
N SER A 338 22.22 -53.23 3.44
CA SER A 338 21.46 -52.40 4.38
C SER A 338 21.91 -52.57 5.84
N LEU A 339 22.21 -51.45 6.50
CA LEU A 339 22.22 -51.34 7.96
C LEU A 339 20.84 -50.86 8.42
N THR A 340 20.14 -51.66 9.22
CA THR A 340 18.82 -51.29 9.76
C THR A 340 18.77 -51.35 11.28
N LEU A 341 18.36 -50.25 11.92
CA LEU A 341 18.15 -50.13 13.36
C LEU A 341 16.65 -50.12 13.68
N GLY A 342 16.18 -51.00 14.57
CA GLY A 342 14.77 -51.06 14.98
C GLY A 342 13.85 -51.55 13.85
N TRP A 343 13.94 -52.83 13.51
CA TRP A 343 13.23 -53.43 12.36
C TRP A 343 11.74 -53.65 12.59
N SER A 344 11.33 -54.16 13.76
CA SER A 344 9.92 -54.50 14.07
C SER A 344 9.29 -53.55 15.07
N THR A 345 7.97 -53.45 15.09
CA THR A 345 7.23 -52.74 16.14
C THR A 345 7.64 -53.24 17.53
N GLY A 346 8.00 -52.31 18.43
CA GLY A 346 8.45 -52.62 19.79
C GLY A 346 9.93 -53.00 19.93
N SER A 347 10.66 -53.19 18.83
CA SER A 347 12.10 -53.45 18.86
C SER A 347 12.91 -52.16 19.04
N SER A 348 14.11 -52.27 19.63
CA SER A 348 15.06 -51.17 19.81
C SER A 348 16.44 -51.52 19.26
N GLY A 349 16.92 -50.72 18.32
CA GLY A 349 18.26 -50.83 17.74
C GLY A 349 19.09 -49.59 18.03
N ASN A 350 20.27 -49.77 18.61
CA ASN A 350 21.18 -48.68 18.95
C ASN A 350 22.57 -48.90 18.30
N TYR A 351 23.10 -47.88 17.64
CA TYR A 351 24.45 -47.87 17.09
C TYR A 351 25.23 -46.67 17.65
N THR A 352 26.43 -46.91 18.19
CA THR A 352 27.32 -45.86 18.67
C THR A 352 28.63 -45.88 17.87
N LEU A 353 28.91 -44.83 17.11
CA LEU A 353 30.19 -44.61 16.42
C LEU A 353 31.01 -43.54 17.15
N SER A 354 32.22 -43.89 17.57
CA SER A 354 33.08 -43.01 18.35
C SER A 354 34.55 -43.20 18.00
N GLY A 355 35.43 -42.35 18.56
CA GLY A 355 36.88 -42.48 18.39
C GLY A 355 37.31 -42.42 16.92
N THR A 356 37.98 -43.49 16.46
CA THR A 356 38.52 -43.61 15.09
C THR A 356 37.78 -44.64 14.24
N GLY A 357 36.60 -45.09 14.67
CA GLY A 357 35.81 -46.07 13.93
C GLY A 357 35.48 -45.63 12.51
N ALA A 358 35.46 -46.57 11.58
CA ALA A 358 35.04 -46.37 10.19
C ALA A 358 33.84 -47.26 9.86
N LEU A 359 32.71 -46.65 9.52
CA LEU A 359 31.49 -47.34 9.06
C LEU A 359 31.25 -46.99 7.59
N SER A 360 31.11 -48.01 6.75
CA SER A 360 30.70 -47.87 5.35
C SER A 360 29.44 -48.69 5.10
N THR A 361 28.39 -48.09 4.54
CA THR A 361 27.12 -48.76 4.22
C THR A 361 26.71 -48.48 2.77
N LEU A 362 25.97 -49.39 2.14
CA LEU A 362 25.30 -49.07 0.87
C LEU A 362 24.06 -48.20 1.15
N GLN A 363 23.20 -48.63 2.06
CA GLN A 363 22.01 -47.92 2.52
C GLN A 363 21.86 -48.07 4.04
N GLU A 364 21.29 -47.06 4.70
CA GLU A 364 20.98 -47.11 6.13
C GLU A 364 19.52 -46.75 6.41
N THR A 365 18.89 -47.46 7.34
CA THR A 365 17.57 -47.14 7.87
C THR A 365 17.55 -47.17 9.38
N ILE A 366 17.24 -46.03 10.00
CA ILE A 366 17.19 -45.84 11.44
C ILE A 366 15.73 -45.67 11.84
N GLY A 367 15.18 -46.67 12.52
CA GLY A 367 13.75 -46.75 12.81
C GLY A 367 12.97 -47.14 11.56
N TYR A 368 12.98 -48.43 11.21
CA TYR A 368 12.18 -48.95 10.10
C TYR A 368 10.71 -49.08 10.49
N ASN A 369 10.39 -49.90 11.50
CA ASN A 369 9.07 -50.04 12.14
C ASN A 369 9.16 -50.01 13.69
N GLY A 370 10.37 -50.06 14.24
CA GLY A 370 10.66 -49.93 15.67
C GLY A 370 11.31 -48.59 16.02
N THR A 371 12.07 -48.58 17.11
CA THR A 371 12.89 -47.43 17.53
C THR A 371 14.35 -47.66 17.14
N GLY A 372 14.90 -46.80 16.30
CA GLY A 372 16.32 -46.80 15.92
C GLY A 372 17.03 -45.56 16.45
N SER A 373 18.25 -45.72 16.96
CA SER A 373 19.11 -44.62 17.39
C SER A 373 20.55 -44.80 16.92
N PHE A 374 21.11 -43.78 16.28
CA PHE A 374 22.51 -43.70 15.90
C PHE A 374 23.17 -42.51 16.61
N THR A 375 24.27 -42.74 17.31
CA THR A 375 25.07 -41.68 17.95
C THR A 375 26.48 -41.68 17.39
N GLN A 376 26.90 -40.58 16.77
CA GLN A 376 28.25 -40.37 16.27
C GLN A 376 28.97 -39.31 17.11
N SER A 377 30.03 -39.70 17.82
CA SER A 377 30.91 -38.80 18.60
C SER A 377 32.35 -38.76 18.09
N GLY A 378 32.62 -39.38 16.94
CA GLY A 378 33.92 -39.42 16.26
C GLY A 378 33.84 -40.25 14.97
N GLY A 379 35.00 -40.61 14.41
CA GLY A 379 35.08 -41.53 13.28
C GLY A 379 34.51 -41.01 11.94
N THR A 380 34.45 -41.91 10.96
CA THR A 380 33.92 -41.65 9.61
C THR A 380 32.76 -42.59 9.31
N HIS A 381 31.63 -42.02 8.91
CA HIS A 381 30.47 -42.75 8.41
C HIS A 381 30.20 -42.37 6.96
N THR A 382 30.24 -43.36 6.07
CA THR A 382 29.94 -43.17 4.64
C THR A 382 28.80 -44.10 4.23
N SER A 383 27.68 -43.53 3.81
CA SER A 383 26.61 -44.25 3.11
C SER A 383 26.68 -43.89 1.63
N THR A 384 26.77 -44.88 0.74
CA THR A 384 26.86 -44.58 -0.71
C THR A 384 25.50 -44.25 -1.35
N TYR A 385 24.39 -44.49 -0.64
CA TYR A 385 23.03 -44.22 -1.10
C TYR A 385 22.26 -43.40 -0.05
N ASP A 386 21.09 -43.88 0.38
CA ASP A 386 20.19 -43.15 1.27
C ASP A 386 20.44 -43.49 2.74
N ILE A 387 20.35 -42.47 3.59
CA ILE A 387 20.11 -42.62 5.02
C ILE A 387 18.66 -42.20 5.29
N VAL A 388 17.88 -43.09 5.91
CA VAL A 388 16.44 -42.85 6.18
C VAL A 388 16.16 -42.94 7.68
N LEU A 389 15.59 -41.90 8.27
CA LEU A 389 15.19 -41.85 9.68
C LEU A 389 13.66 -41.85 9.78
N GLY A 390 13.09 -42.81 10.51
CA GLY A 390 11.63 -42.93 10.65
C GLY A 390 10.96 -43.28 9.33
N SER A 391 11.17 -44.51 8.86
CA SER A 391 10.84 -44.93 7.49
C SER A 391 9.34 -45.07 7.21
N ILE A 392 8.55 -45.56 8.17
CA ILE A 392 7.10 -45.82 8.00
C ILE A 392 6.29 -45.34 9.20
N ASN A 393 4.97 -45.27 9.05
CA ASN A 393 4.07 -44.79 10.10
C ASN A 393 4.26 -45.54 11.43
N GLY A 394 4.44 -44.80 12.52
CA GLY A 394 4.67 -45.32 13.87
C GLY A 394 6.13 -45.63 14.22
N SER A 395 7.05 -45.63 13.26
CA SER A 395 8.48 -45.78 13.50
C SER A 395 9.14 -44.50 14.04
N GLN A 396 10.21 -44.66 14.81
CA GLN A 396 11.00 -43.55 15.37
C GLN A 396 12.48 -43.74 15.04
N GLY A 397 13.07 -42.78 14.32
CA GLY A 397 14.48 -42.75 13.98
C GLY A 397 15.18 -41.53 14.55
N SER A 398 16.36 -41.72 15.15
CA SER A 398 17.18 -40.63 15.69
C SER A 398 18.65 -40.75 15.29
N TYR A 399 19.25 -39.65 14.87
CA TYR A 399 20.69 -39.53 14.60
C TYR A 399 21.27 -38.34 15.36
N ALA A 400 22.31 -38.56 16.16
CA ALA A 400 23.04 -37.51 16.87
C ALA A 400 24.50 -37.44 16.41
N LEU A 401 24.87 -36.40 15.65
CA LEU A 401 26.23 -36.12 15.21
C LEU A 401 26.89 -35.08 16.14
N ASN A 402 27.67 -35.55 17.11
CA ASN A 402 28.40 -34.71 18.06
C ASN A 402 29.80 -34.33 17.54
N ALA A 403 30.47 -35.23 16.81
CA ALA A 403 31.75 -35.00 16.13
C ALA A 403 32.00 -36.10 15.07
N GLY A 404 32.97 -35.90 14.18
CA GLY A 404 33.30 -36.83 13.09
C GLY A 404 32.77 -36.38 11.73
N ASN A 405 32.86 -37.27 10.74
CA ASN A 405 32.41 -37.02 9.37
C ASN A 405 31.29 -37.98 8.97
N LEU A 406 30.20 -37.45 8.44
CA LEU A 406 29.09 -38.16 7.81
C LEU A 406 29.02 -37.78 6.33
N SER A 407 29.08 -38.77 5.44
CA SER A 407 28.87 -38.59 4.00
C SER A 407 27.74 -39.51 3.54
N ALA A 408 26.76 -38.96 2.80
CA ALA A 408 25.67 -39.74 2.20
C ALA A 408 25.29 -39.18 0.81
N ASN A 409 24.55 -39.93 -0.01
CA ASN A 409 23.99 -39.37 -1.23
C ASN A 409 22.73 -38.55 -0.91
N ASN A 410 21.77 -39.16 -0.20
CA ASN A 410 20.57 -38.49 0.28
C ASN A 410 20.36 -38.75 1.78
N LEU A 411 19.75 -37.79 2.46
CA LEU A 411 19.31 -37.92 3.85
C LEU A 411 17.80 -37.60 3.94
N PHE A 412 17.02 -38.59 4.34
CA PHE A 412 15.57 -38.46 4.56
C PHE A 412 15.28 -38.49 6.06
N VAL A 413 14.77 -37.40 6.61
CA VAL A 413 14.40 -37.31 8.02
C VAL A 413 12.89 -37.25 8.14
N GLY A 414 12.28 -38.33 8.63
CA GLY A 414 10.84 -38.51 8.73
C GLY A 414 10.21 -38.79 7.37
N ARG A 415 10.47 -39.97 6.79
CA ARG A 415 9.93 -40.42 5.48
C ARG A 415 8.49 -40.95 5.52
N GLY A 416 8.03 -41.27 6.72
CA GLY A 416 6.69 -41.81 6.94
C GLY A 416 6.38 -42.01 8.41
N GLY A 417 7.42 -42.08 9.26
CA GLY A 417 7.35 -41.97 10.70
C GLY A 417 8.02 -40.69 11.23
N SER A 418 8.45 -40.72 12.50
CA SER A 418 9.15 -39.60 13.12
C SER A 418 10.66 -39.77 12.96
N GLY A 419 11.32 -38.80 12.34
CA GLY A 419 12.77 -38.74 12.18
C GLY A 419 13.35 -37.50 12.87
N THR A 420 14.48 -37.67 13.57
CA THR A 420 15.20 -36.58 14.23
C THR A 420 16.70 -36.65 13.93
N PHE A 421 17.28 -35.55 13.48
CA PHE A 421 18.72 -35.41 13.27
C PHE A 421 19.23 -34.22 14.08
N THR A 422 20.18 -34.44 14.99
CA THR A 422 20.81 -33.39 15.79
C THR A 422 22.30 -33.34 15.49
N GLN A 423 22.78 -32.21 14.95
CA GLN A 423 24.19 -31.96 14.70
C GLN A 423 24.75 -31.00 15.77
N GLY A 424 25.44 -31.56 16.76
CA GLY A 424 26.19 -30.82 17.79
C GLY A 424 27.59 -30.37 17.34
N GLY A 425 28.13 -30.97 16.27
CA GLY A 425 29.45 -30.69 15.71
C GLY A 425 29.72 -31.51 14.43
N GLY A 426 30.98 -31.71 14.07
CA GLY A 426 31.35 -32.55 12.91
C GLY A 426 30.94 -31.99 11.54
N SER A 427 31.07 -32.81 10.50
CA SER A 427 30.73 -32.46 9.12
C SER A 427 29.76 -33.45 8.49
N THR A 428 28.65 -32.95 7.95
CA THR A 428 27.69 -33.69 7.13
C THR A 428 27.81 -33.23 5.67
N VAL A 429 28.10 -34.15 4.75
CA VAL A 429 28.18 -33.88 3.31
C VAL A 429 27.20 -34.78 2.57
N LEU A 430 26.25 -34.18 1.88
CA LEU A 430 25.25 -34.86 1.07
C LEU A 430 25.53 -34.61 -0.42
N GLY A 431 25.64 -35.70 -1.17
CA GLY A 431 25.91 -35.65 -2.61
C GLY A 431 24.73 -35.09 -3.42
N ASN A 432 23.51 -35.15 -2.90
CA ASN A 432 22.31 -34.74 -3.63
C ASN A 432 21.29 -33.99 -2.76
N THR A 433 20.48 -34.67 -1.93
CA THR A 433 19.33 -34.02 -1.28
C THR A 433 19.21 -34.31 0.22
N LEU A 434 18.93 -33.26 0.99
CA LEU A 434 18.33 -33.33 2.33
C LEU A 434 16.81 -33.14 2.22
N THR A 435 16.02 -34.11 2.69
CA THR A 435 14.56 -34.01 2.72
C THR A 435 14.04 -34.21 4.14
N LEU A 436 13.26 -33.24 4.64
CA LEU A 436 12.59 -33.32 5.93
C LEU A 436 11.07 -33.45 5.74
N GLY A 437 10.45 -34.38 6.48
CA GLY A 437 8.99 -34.58 6.45
C GLY A 437 8.50 -35.00 5.07
N ASP A 438 9.02 -36.13 4.57
CA ASP A 438 8.64 -36.68 3.27
C ASP A 438 7.35 -37.49 3.40
N GLY A 439 6.31 -37.11 2.66
CA GLY A 439 4.98 -37.72 2.68
C GLY A 439 4.07 -37.25 3.83
N GLN A 440 2.76 -37.49 3.66
CA GLN A 440 1.69 -36.94 4.53
C GLN A 440 1.82 -37.26 6.04
N TRP A 441 2.54 -38.34 6.39
CA TRP A 441 2.71 -38.80 7.77
C TRP A 441 4.14 -38.63 8.29
N GLY A 442 5.05 -38.15 7.44
CA GLY A 442 6.45 -37.93 7.78
C GLY A 442 6.60 -36.72 8.71
N GLY A 443 7.15 -36.95 9.90
CA GLY A 443 7.50 -35.90 10.86
C GLY A 443 9.02 -35.78 10.95
N GLY A 444 9.61 -34.80 10.26
CA GLY A 444 11.06 -34.62 10.18
C GLY A 444 11.57 -33.43 10.98
N SER A 445 12.61 -33.61 11.80
CA SER A 445 13.30 -32.50 12.45
C SER A 445 14.81 -32.58 12.31
N TYR A 446 15.43 -31.49 11.87
CA TYR A 446 16.88 -31.31 11.83
C TYR A 446 17.28 -30.13 12.72
N THR A 447 18.27 -30.32 13.59
CA THR A 447 18.84 -29.24 14.43
C THR A 447 20.34 -29.13 14.22
N LEU A 448 20.82 -28.02 13.67
CA LEU A 448 22.25 -27.69 13.51
C LEU A 448 22.70 -26.73 14.61
N ASN A 449 23.43 -27.22 15.61
CA ASN A 449 23.96 -26.41 16.70
C ASN A 449 25.40 -25.92 16.42
N ALA A 450 26.24 -26.75 15.80
CA ALA A 450 27.59 -26.39 15.34
C ALA A 450 28.07 -27.36 14.25
N GLY A 451 29.24 -27.10 13.66
CA GLY A 451 29.79 -27.92 12.56
C GLY A 451 29.38 -27.42 11.18
N SER A 452 29.50 -28.31 10.17
CA SER A 452 29.18 -28.01 8.78
C SER A 452 28.16 -28.98 8.19
N LEU A 453 27.20 -28.45 7.43
CA LEU A 453 26.25 -29.20 6.60
C LEU A 453 26.36 -28.67 5.16
N SER A 454 26.59 -29.56 4.20
CA SER A 454 26.61 -29.23 2.77
C SER A 454 25.72 -30.20 1.99
N THR A 455 24.86 -29.68 1.12
CA THR A 455 23.98 -30.46 0.23
C THR A 455 23.83 -29.74 -1.11
N LEU A 456 23.46 -30.45 -2.18
CA LEU A 456 23.08 -29.78 -3.43
C LEU A 456 21.66 -29.20 -3.32
N ASN A 457 20.72 -29.99 -2.80
CA ASN A 457 19.32 -29.62 -2.66
C ASN A 457 18.85 -29.81 -1.22
N GLU A 458 17.92 -28.98 -0.78
CA GLU A 458 17.23 -29.13 0.49
C GLU A 458 15.74 -28.89 0.32
N VAL A 459 14.92 -29.78 0.89
CA VAL A 459 13.47 -29.66 0.92
C VAL A 459 12.97 -29.81 2.35
N VAL A 460 12.38 -28.74 2.89
CA VAL A 460 11.77 -28.71 4.22
C VAL A 460 10.25 -28.77 4.08
N GLY A 461 9.67 -29.94 4.35
CA GLY A 461 8.23 -30.17 4.31
C GLY A 461 7.75 -30.67 2.95
N ASN A 462 8.19 -31.86 2.54
CA ASN A 462 7.75 -32.52 1.31
C ASN A 462 6.41 -33.28 1.53
N GLY A 463 5.37 -32.53 1.91
CA GLY A 463 4.02 -33.05 2.18
C GLY A 463 3.75 -33.48 3.63
N GLY A 464 4.78 -33.58 4.48
CA GLY A 464 4.69 -33.86 5.91
C GLY A 464 5.04 -32.65 6.80
N GLY A 465 5.05 -32.87 8.12
CA GLY A 465 5.48 -31.86 9.09
C GLY A 465 7.01 -31.83 9.18
N ALA A 466 7.62 -30.66 8.94
CA ALA A 466 9.07 -30.53 8.93
C ALA A 466 9.56 -29.26 9.66
N LEU A 467 10.64 -29.40 10.43
CA LEU A 467 11.31 -28.30 11.11
C LEU A 467 12.83 -28.42 10.95
N PHE A 468 13.45 -27.41 10.34
CA PHE A 468 14.89 -27.20 10.39
C PHE A 468 15.21 -26.07 11.38
N THR A 469 16.08 -26.31 12.36
CA THR A 469 16.56 -25.29 13.31
C THR A 469 18.07 -25.13 13.21
N GLN A 470 18.55 -23.93 12.92
CA GLN A 470 19.97 -23.59 12.90
C GLN A 470 20.31 -22.66 14.07
N ASN A 471 21.01 -23.19 15.07
CA ASN A 471 21.51 -22.46 16.24
C ASN A 471 22.99 -22.07 16.11
N GLY A 472 23.67 -22.50 15.04
CA GLY A 472 25.08 -22.21 14.77
C GLY A 472 25.59 -22.93 13.52
N GLY A 473 26.92 -23.03 13.37
CA GLY A 473 27.55 -23.76 12.25
C GLY A 473 27.39 -23.11 10.87
N THR A 474 27.86 -23.82 9.84
CA THR A 474 27.76 -23.42 8.42
C THR A 474 26.88 -24.40 7.65
N HIS A 475 25.92 -23.86 6.90
CA HIS A 475 25.01 -24.60 6.04
C HIS A 475 25.13 -24.09 4.60
N ALA A 476 25.45 -24.97 3.66
CA ALA A 476 25.55 -24.65 2.25
C ALA A 476 24.62 -25.51 1.40
N VAL A 477 23.76 -24.86 0.61
CA VAL A 477 22.85 -25.49 -0.36
C VAL A 477 23.24 -25.04 -1.77
N GLY A 478 23.83 -25.96 -2.53
CA GLY A 478 24.53 -25.65 -3.79
C GLY A 478 23.64 -25.43 -5.01
N ASN A 479 22.35 -25.74 -4.96
CA ASN A 479 21.43 -25.63 -6.09
C ASN A 479 20.06 -25.06 -5.67
N SER A 480 19.21 -25.87 -5.04
CA SER A 480 17.83 -25.48 -4.71
C SER A 480 17.53 -25.66 -3.21
N PHE A 481 17.15 -24.57 -2.56
CA PHE A 481 16.64 -24.54 -1.19
C PHE A 481 15.14 -24.29 -1.20
N ILE A 482 14.34 -25.27 -0.77
CA ILE A 482 12.87 -25.20 -0.79
C ILE A 482 12.33 -25.39 0.61
N VAL A 483 11.57 -24.40 1.09
CA VAL A 483 10.69 -24.55 2.25
C VAL A 483 9.26 -24.63 1.74
N SER A 484 8.62 -25.79 1.87
CA SER A 484 7.28 -26.06 1.36
C SER A 484 6.27 -26.06 2.51
N THR A 485 5.79 -27.19 3.03
CA THR A 485 4.83 -27.22 4.15
C THR A 485 5.50 -27.09 5.52
N GLY A 486 6.83 -26.96 5.57
CA GLY A 486 7.62 -26.94 6.80
C GLY A 486 8.02 -25.54 7.29
N SER A 487 8.90 -25.51 8.29
CA SER A 487 9.47 -24.29 8.84
C SER A 487 10.99 -24.37 8.94
N TYR A 488 11.67 -23.28 8.58
CA TYR A 488 13.10 -23.10 8.77
C TYR A 488 13.34 -21.98 9.79
N VAL A 489 14.16 -22.22 10.81
CA VAL A 489 14.49 -21.25 11.85
C VAL A 489 16.00 -21.02 11.89
N LEU A 490 16.45 -19.80 11.59
CA LEU A 490 17.83 -19.36 11.66
C LEU A 490 18.04 -18.46 12.89
N ASN A 491 18.58 -19.04 13.96
CA ASN A 491 18.91 -18.32 15.19
C ASN A 491 20.34 -17.75 15.19
N ALA A 492 21.31 -18.51 14.67
CA ALA A 492 22.70 -18.07 14.49
C ALA A 492 23.42 -18.95 13.44
N GLY A 493 24.68 -18.62 13.13
CA GLY A 493 25.46 -19.33 12.11
C GLY A 493 25.32 -18.71 10.71
N SER A 494 25.70 -19.47 9.69
CA SER A 494 25.66 -19.04 8.29
C SER A 494 24.89 -20.03 7.42
N LEU A 495 23.94 -19.54 6.63
CA LEU A 495 23.25 -20.22 5.56
C LEU A 495 23.65 -19.58 4.23
N THR A 496 24.12 -20.40 3.29
CA THR A 496 24.44 -19.99 1.92
C THR A 496 23.58 -20.78 0.95
N THR A 497 22.88 -20.09 0.07
CA THR A 497 21.98 -20.70 -0.93
C THR A 497 22.28 -20.14 -2.32
N VAL A 498 22.02 -20.94 -3.36
CA VAL A 498 22.03 -20.45 -4.74
C VAL A 498 20.68 -19.84 -5.08
N SER A 499 19.64 -20.67 -5.11
CA SER A 499 18.24 -20.25 -5.25
C SER A 499 17.44 -20.70 -4.03
N ALA A 500 16.59 -19.81 -3.51
CA ALA A 500 15.72 -20.09 -2.38
C ALA A 500 14.26 -19.88 -2.77
N SER A 501 13.39 -20.82 -2.42
CA SER A 501 11.94 -20.72 -2.63
C SER A 501 11.20 -21.10 -1.35
N ILE A 502 10.42 -20.16 -0.82
CA ILE A 502 9.64 -20.32 0.41
C ILE A 502 8.17 -20.32 0.02
N GLY A 503 7.45 -21.40 0.28
CA GLY A 503 6.05 -21.59 -0.11
C GLY A 503 5.90 -22.06 -1.56
N ALA A 504 6.76 -22.99 -1.98
CA ALA A 504 6.86 -23.43 -3.38
C ALA A 504 5.76 -24.43 -3.83
N ASP A 505 5.08 -25.15 -2.93
CA ASP A 505 4.12 -26.18 -3.34
C ASP A 505 2.64 -25.76 -3.19
N LYS A 506 1.79 -26.51 -3.89
CA LYS A 506 0.32 -26.37 -3.83
C LYS A 506 -0.19 -26.47 -2.39
N ASN A 507 -0.89 -25.43 -1.93
CA ASN A 507 -1.43 -25.30 -0.56
C ASN A 507 -0.37 -25.30 0.55
N ALA A 508 0.90 -25.07 0.23
CA ALA A 508 1.94 -24.96 1.23
C ALA A 508 1.82 -23.62 1.98
N ASN A 509 1.91 -23.68 3.31
CA ASN A 509 2.10 -22.54 4.19
C ASN A 509 3.50 -22.66 4.78
N ALA A 510 4.47 -22.01 4.15
CA ALA A 510 5.89 -22.07 4.53
C ALA A 510 6.28 -20.88 5.40
N THR A 511 7.15 -21.13 6.39
CA THR A 511 7.71 -20.05 7.20
C THR A 511 9.23 -20.15 7.27
N PHE A 512 9.92 -19.07 6.94
CA PHE A 512 11.34 -18.88 7.25
C PHE A 512 11.47 -17.83 8.35
N THR A 513 12.01 -18.18 9.50
CA THR A 513 12.20 -17.25 10.64
C THR A 513 13.68 -17.01 10.88
N GLN A 514 14.12 -15.76 10.84
CA GLN A 514 15.49 -15.36 11.12
C GLN A 514 15.52 -14.42 12.33
N THR A 515 16.13 -14.88 13.41
CA THR A 515 16.35 -14.08 14.64
C THR A 515 17.83 -13.66 14.80
N GLY A 516 18.73 -14.25 14.00
CA GLY A 516 20.16 -13.92 13.97
C GLY A 516 20.89 -14.54 12.77
N GLY A 517 22.21 -14.66 12.84
CA GLY A 517 23.04 -15.28 11.80
C GLY A 517 23.05 -14.55 10.44
N THR A 518 23.61 -15.21 9.44
CA THR A 518 23.73 -14.68 8.06
C THR A 518 23.04 -15.62 7.07
N ASN A 519 22.11 -15.12 6.26
CA ASN A 519 21.53 -15.81 5.11
C ASN A 519 22.00 -15.12 3.83
N THR A 520 22.77 -15.82 2.99
CA THR A 520 23.31 -15.25 1.74
C THR A 520 22.84 -16.09 0.54
N GLY A 521 21.99 -15.50 -0.28
CA GLY A 521 21.58 -16.00 -1.58
C GLY A 521 22.44 -15.41 -2.70
N SER A 522 22.99 -16.26 -3.58
CA SER A 522 23.78 -15.78 -4.72
C SER A 522 22.94 -15.44 -5.96
N TYR A 523 21.68 -15.86 -6.00
CA TYR A 523 20.76 -15.61 -7.11
C TYR A 523 19.42 -15.07 -6.59
N GLU A 524 18.31 -15.73 -6.89
CA GLU A 524 16.96 -15.26 -6.57
C GLU A 524 16.46 -15.89 -5.26
N THR A 525 15.80 -15.07 -4.44
CA THR A 525 14.99 -15.52 -3.32
C THR A 525 13.53 -15.25 -3.64
N TYR A 526 12.77 -16.33 -3.77
CA TYR A 526 11.35 -16.29 -4.02
C TYR A 526 10.58 -16.55 -2.72
N ILE A 527 9.64 -15.65 -2.41
CA ILE A 527 8.63 -15.86 -1.39
C ILE A 527 7.31 -16.06 -2.12
N SER A 528 6.90 -17.33 -2.20
CA SER A 528 5.80 -17.85 -3.02
C SER A 528 6.11 -17.79 -4.53
N HIS A 529 6.76 -18.85 -5.04
CA HIS A 529 7.18 -19.00 -6.45
C HIS A 529 6.14 -19.71 -7.32
N ASP A 530 5.83 -20.97 -7.02
CA ASP A 530 5.08 -21.89 -7.89
C ASP A 530 3.66 -22.14 -7.37
N ALA A 531 2.63 -21.70 -8.10
CA ALA A 531 1.42 -22.49 -8.40
C ALA A 531 0.28 -21.60 -8.92
N PRO A 532 -0.46 -22.02 -9.97
CA PRO A 532 -1.77 -21.44 -10.29
C PRO A 532 -2.86 -21.70 -9.23
N PHE A 533 -2.51 -22.16 -8.01
CA PHE A 533 -3.44 -22.68 -6.99
C PHE A 533 -3.21 -22.23 -5.53
N GLY A 534 -2.42 -21.18 -5.23
CA GLY A 534 -2.53 -20.53 -3.90
C GLY A 534 -1.52 -20.86 -2.81
N GLY A 535 -0.26 -21.23 -3.12
CA GLY A 535 0.78 -21.38 -2.08
C GLY A 535 1.08 -20.06 -1.36
N SER A 536 1.33 -20.09 -0.04
CA SER A 536 1.66 -18.91 0.78
C SER A 536 3.02 -19.08 1.46
N GLY A 537 3.91 -18.11 1.25
CA GLY A 537 5.25 -18.07 1.86
C GLY A 537 5.42 -16.86 2.76
N SER A 538 6.04 -17.04 3.91
CA SER A 538 6.37 -15.95 4.84
C SER A 538 7.83 -15.99 5.28
N TYR A 539 8.51 -14.85 5.17
CA TYR A 539 9.86 -14.62 5.70
C TYR A 539 9.79 -13.62 6.85
N ILE A 540 10.14 -14.04 8.07
CA ILE A 540 10.07 -13.22 9.27
C ILE A 540 11.50 -12.96 9.76
N GLN A 541 11.96 -11.71 9.65
CA GLN A 541 13.32 -11.30 10.04
C GLN A 541 13.27 -10.28 11.18
N SER A 542 13.74 -10.68 12.37
CA SER A 542 13.83 -9.80 13.56
C SER A 542 15.26 -9.51 14.00
N GLY A 543 16.24 -10.24 13.45
CA GLY A 543 17.68 -10.00 13.63
C GLY A 543 18.51 -10.64 12.51
N GLY A 544 19.82 -10.47 12.56
CA GLY A 544 20.75 -11.03 11.57
C GLY A 544 20.76 -10.31 10.22
N THR A 545 21.49 -10.86 9.25
CA THR A 545 21.62 -10.30 7.89
C THR A 545 21.05 -11.27 6.85
N HIS A 546 20.25 -10.75 5.93
CA HIS A 546 19.80 -11.44 4.72
C HIS A 546 20.30 -10.65 3.50
N SER A 547 21.07 -11.29 2.63
CA SER A 547 21.55 -10.72 1.37
C SER A 547 21.16 -11.63 0.22
N THR A 548 20.60 -11.06 -0.86
CA THR A 548 20.24 -11.80 -2.08
C THR A 548 20.48 -10.95 -3.32
N ASN A 549 20.61 -11.54 -4.51
CA ASN A 549 20.72 -10.74 -5.73
C ASN A 549 19.35 -10.13 -6.08
N ALA A 550 18.29 -10.95 -6.12
CA ALA A 550 16.94 -10.46 -6.34
C ALA A 550 15.97 -11.07 -5.32
N LEU A 551 15.17 -10.21 -4.69
CA LEU A 551 14.08 -10.61 -3.80
C LEU A 551 12.75 -10.46 -4.53
N ILE A 552 12.02 -11.56 -4.67
CA ILE A 552 10.76 -11.61 -5.41
C ILE A 552 9.67 -12.15 -4.49
N ILE A 553 8.68 -11.30 -4.20
CA ILE A 553 7.62 -11.59 -3.24
C ILE A 553 6.30 -11.65 -3.99
N GLY A 554 5.71 -12.85 -4.08
CA GLY A 554 4.55 -13.10 -4.93
C GLY A 554 4.92 -13.03 -6.41
N TYR A 555 5.42 -14.14 -6.95
CA TYR A 555 5.86 -14.22 -8.35
C TYR A 555 4.69 -14.55 -9.29
N LEU A 556 4.27 -15.82 -9.37
CA LEU A 556 3.28 -16.29 -10.33
C LEU A 556 1.82 -16.01 -9.93
N THR A 557 0.91 -16.09 -10.90
CA THR A 557 -0.54 -16.00 -10.67
C THR A 557 -0.99 -16.95 -9.55
N GLY A 558 -1.62 -16.41 -8.50
CA GLY A 558 -2.10 -17.16 -7.34
C GLY A 558 -1.13 -17.21 -6.15
N SER A 559 0.12 -16.75 -6.29
CA SER A 559 1.11 -16.73 -5.21
C SER A 559 0.79 -15.64 -4.18
N ASN A 560 0.95 -15.93 -2.89
CA ASN A 560 0.87 -14.96 -1.79
C ASN A 560 2.18 -14.95 -0.99
N GLY A 561 3.01 -13.92 -1.19
CA GLY A 561 4.27 -13.76 -0.48
C GLY A 561 4.22 -12.66 0.58
N HIS A 562 4.87 -12.91 1.72
CA HIS A 562 5.02 -11.93 2.79
C HIS A 562 6.45 -11.86 3.33
N TYR A 563 6.98 -10.65 3.52
CA TYR A 563 8.22 -10.39 4.24
C TYR A 563 7.95 -9.47 5.44
N GLU A 564 8.40 -9.86 6.63
CA GLU A 564 8.35 -9.03 7.83
C GLU A 564 9.79 -8.66 8.26
N LEU A 565 10.09 -7.37 8.32
CA LEU A 565 11.36 -6.82 8.78
C LEU A 565 11.17 -6.02 10.07
N SER A 566 11.82 -6.43 11.14
CA SER A 566 11.69 -5.83 12.47
C SER A 566 13.00 -5.83 13.26
N GLY A 567 12.99 -5.23 14.45
CA GLY A 567 14.14 -5.25 15.35
C GLY A 567 15.38 -4.57 14.76
N ASN A 568 16.53 -5.24 14.85
CA ASN A 568 17.82 -4.77 14.33
C ASN A 568 18.28 -5.56 13.08
N ALA A 569 17.37 -6.23 12.39
CA ALA A 569 17.63 -7.00 11.19
C ALA A 569 18.16 -6.13 10.03
N SER A 570 18.92 -6.76 9.13
CA SER A 570 19.39 -6.14 7.89
C SER A 570 19.02 -6.99 6.68
N LEU A 571 18.34 -6.38 5.71
CA LEU A 571 18.00 -6.95 4.41
C LEU A 571 18.71 -6.16 3.30
N SER A 572 19.40 -6.86 2.40
CA SER A 572 20.00 -6.28 1.21
C SER A 572 19.64 -7.09 -0.04
N ALA A 573 19.19 -6.40 -1.08
CA ALA A 573 18.94 -6.96 -2.40
C ALA A 573 19.51 -6.03 -3.49
N ASN A 574 19.90 -6.57 -4.66
CA ASN A 574 20.20 -5.71 -5.80
C ASN A 574 18.91 -5.18 -6.45
N SER A 575 17.86 -5.98 -6.48
CA SER A 575 16.52 -5.57 -6.94
C SER A 575 15.44 -6.26 -6.12
N GLU A 576 14.32 -5.59 -5.91
CA GLU A 576 13.16 -6.16 -5.21
C GLU A 576 11.88 -5.97 -6.03
N THR A 577 11.02 -7.00 -6.06
CA THR A 577 9.72 -6.94 -6.74
C THR A 577 8.63 -7.59 -5.89
N LEU A 578 7.56 -6.84 -5.64
CA LEU A 578 6.34 -7.30 -4.96
C LEU A 578 5.22 -7.43 -5.99
N GLY A 579 4.63 -8.62 -6.14
CA GLY A 579 3.51 -8.85 -7.05
C GLY A 579 3.93 -8.77 -8.53
N SER A 580 4.62 -9.81 -9.02
CA SER A 580 5.25 -9.80 -10.34
C SER A 580 4.26 -9.94 -11.50
N PHE A 581 3.30 -10.86 -11.41
CA PHE A 581 2.33 -11.16 -12.47
C PHE A 581 0.87 -10.95 -12.02
N LEU A 582 -0.06 -10.91 -12.96
CA LEU A 582 -1.49 -10.77 -12.69
C LEU A 582 -1.97 -11.82 -11.65
N ASN A 583 -2.73 -11.36 -10.65
CA ASN A 583 -3.22 -12.14 -9.50
C ASN A 583 -2.12 -12.76 -8.60
N SER A 584 -0.89 -12.25 -8.63
CA SER A 584 0.11 -12.49 -7.58
C SER A 584 0.01 -11.39 -6.52
N ASN A 585 0.22 -11.73 -5.25
CA ASN A 585 0.22 -10.76 -4.14
C ASN A 585 1.58 -10.79 -3.42
N GLY A 586 2.29 -9.66 -3.40
CA GLY A 586 3.51 -9.46 -2.64
C GLY A 586 3.31 -8.43 -1.54
N SER A 587 3.81 -8.71 -0.34
CA SER A 587 3.69 -7.77 0.79
C SER A 587 4.94 -7.70 1.65
N VAL A 588 5.26 -6.49 2.11
CA VAL A 588 6.33 -6.22 3.08
C VAL A 588 5.74 -5.43 4.26
N THR A 589 6.07 -5.85 5.47
CA THR A 589 5.85 -5.08 6.70
C THR A 589 7.19 -4.76 7.34
N GLN A 590 7.54 -3.48 7.42
CA GLN A 590 8.76 -2.98 8.03
C GLN A 590 8.43 -2.16 9.28
N SER A 591 8.72 -2.69 10.46
CA SER A 591 8.59 -1.99 11.74
C SER A 591 9.94 -1.57 12.36
N GLY A 592 11.04 -2.06 11.80
CA GLY A 592 12.41 -1.79 12.24
C GLY A 592 13.45 -2.22 11.20
N GLY A 593 14.70 -2.36 11.61
CA GLY A 593 15.80 -2.84 10.76
C GLY A 593 16.25 -1.88 9.65
N SER A 594 17.24 -2.34 8.89
CA SER A 594 17.81 -1.65 7.73
C SER A 594 17.53 -2.45 6.46
N HIS A 595 16.93 -1.80 5.46
CA HIS A 595 16.63 -2.36 4.16
C HIS A 595 17.38 -1.58 3.08
N THR A 596 18.11 -2.29 2.23
CA THR A 596 18.88 -1.68 1.14
C THR A 596 18.60 -2.38 -0.18
N VAL A 597 18.08 -1.63 -1.15
CA VAL A 597 17.89 -2.08 -2.54
C VAL A 597 18.86 -1.31 -3.42
N ALA A 598 19.79 -2.00 -4.09
CA ALA A 598 20.81 -1.30 -4.88
C ALA A 598 20.25 -0.59 -6.12
N ASN A 599 19.27 -1.21 -6.80
CA ASN A 599 18.60 -0.67 -7.98
C ASN A 599 17.16 -0.26 -7.63
N ASP A 600 16.16 -0.82 -8.31
CA ASP A 600 14.77 -0.44 -8.16
C ASP A 600 14.02 -1.34 -7.15
N LEU A 601 13.14 -0.69 -6.38
CA LEU A 601 12.08 -1.34 -5.59
C LEU A 601 10.77 -1.23 -6.38
N VAL A 602 10.30 -2.35 -6.91
CA VAL A 602 9.06 -2.39 -7.69
C VAL A 602 7.93 -2.96 -6.86
N ILE A 603 6.87 -2.19 -6.68
CA ILE A 603 5.68 -2.56 -5.91
C ILE A 603 4.48 -2.61 -6.86
N GLY A 604 3.99 -3.82 -7.11
CA GLY A 604 2.95 -4.09 -8.10
C GLY A 604 3.50 -3.94 -9.52
N ARG A 605 4.25 -4.94 -10.00
CA ARG A 605 4.69 -4.96 -11.40
C ARG A 605 3.50 -5.24 -12.31
N GLY A 606 2.94 -6.45 -12.22
CA GLY A 606 1.69 -6.85 -12.88
C GLY A 606 0.63 -7.39 -11.90
N GLY A 607 1.02 -7.70 -10.66
CA GLY A 607 0.14 -8.16 -9.58
C GLY A 607 -0.17 -7.08 -8.54
N ALA A 608 -0.57 -7.52 -7.35
CA ALA A 608 -0.77 -6.64 -6.20
C ALA A 608 0.50 -6.55 -5.34
N GLY A 609 0.88 -5.32 -4.97
CA GLY A 609 2.04 -5.05 -4.12
C GLY A 609 1.69 -4.14 -2.95
N THR A 610 2.07 -4.52 -1.73
CA THR A 610 1.83 -3.70 -0.52
C THR A 610 3.12 -3.54 0.27
N TYR A 611 3.49 -2.31 0.61
CA TYR A 611 4.61 -2.01 1.50
C TYR A 611 4.15 -1.15 2.67
N ILE A 612 4.27 -1.66 3.89
CA ILE A 612 3.89 -0.95 5.12
C ILE A 612 5.14 -0.69 5.93
N GLN A 613 5.51 0.58 6.08
CA GLN A 613 6.67 1.01 6.84
C GLN A 613 6.23 1.88 8.03
N SER A 614 6.40 1.38 9.25
CA SER A 614 6.12 2.12 10.50
C SER A 614 7.38 2.49 11.28
N GLY A 615 8.53 1.90 10.92
CA GLY A 615 9.85 2.16 11.49
C GLY A 615 10.97 1.64 10.58
N GLY A 616 12.22 1.75 11.03
CA GLY A 616 13.39 1.32 10.26
C GLY A 616 13.75 2.24 9.09
N THR A 617 14.85 1.91 8.40
CA THR A 617 15.36 2.66 7.25
C THR A 617 15.28 1.83 5.98
N SER A 618 14.79 2.42 4.90
CA SER A 618 14.81 1.86 3.54
C SER A 618 15.60 2.78 2.63
N GLN A 619 16.69 2.27 2.05
CA GLN A 619 17.54 2.97 1.10
C GLN A 619 17.46 2.28 -0.26
N VAL A 620 16.94 2.98 -1.25
CA VAL A 620 16.79 2.51 -2.63
C VAL A 620 17.75 3.32 -3.51
N GLY A 621 18.76 2.66 -4.09
CA GLY A 621 19.76 3.34 -4.92
C GLY A 621 19.21 3.83 -6.25
N GLY A 622 18.22 3.12 -6.81
CA GLY A 622 17.48 3.49 -8.02
C GLY A 622 16.17 4.22 -7.68
N SER A 623 15.06 3.68 -8.16
CA SER A 623 13.72 4.26 -8.01
C SER A 623 12.78 3.36 -7.22
N VAL A 624 11.84 3.97 -6.51
CA VAL A 624 10.65 3.25 -6.04
C VAL A 624 9.58 3.38 -7.11
N VAL A 625 9.14 2.25 -7.65
CA VAL A 625 8.18 2.19 -8.75
C VAL A 625 6.92 1.51 -8.26
N LEU A 626 5.84 2.27 -8.20
CA LEU A 626 4.53 1.83 -7.81
C LEU A 626 3.69 1.75 -9.11
N GLY A 627 3.34 0.53 -9.53
CA GLY A 627 2.47 0.29 -10.69
C GLY A 627 3.09 0.33 -12.06
N GLN A 628 4.05 -0.58 -12.26
CA GLN A 628 4.85 -0.57 -13.47
C GLN A 628 4.05 -0.91 -14.73
N GLU A 629 3.07 -1.82 -14.65
CA GLU A 629 2.25 -2.26 -15.78
C GLU A 629 0.76 -1.94 -15.59
N SER A 630 0.01 -1.86 -16.68
CA SER A 630 -1.43 -1.57 -16.66
C SER A 630 -2.22 -2.66 -15.93
N GLY A 631 -3.15 -2.27 -15.05
CA GLY A 631 -4.01 -3.20 -14.28
C GLY A 631 -3.43 -3.69 -12.96
N SER A 632 -2.20 -3.30 -12.61
CA SER A 632 -1.62 -3.52 -11.28
C SER A 632 -2.30 -2.64 -10.22
N THR A 633 -2.43 -3.15 -8.99
CA THR A 633 -2.97 -2.41 -7.82
C THR A 633 -1.97 -2.45 -6.68
N PHE A 634 -1.68 -1.32 -6.05
CA PHE A 634 -0.52 -1.26 -5.15
C PHE A 634 -0.56 -0.07 -4.20
N TYR A 635 0.13 -0.22 -3.08
CA TYR A 635 0.01 0.68 -1.93
C TYR A 635 1.30 0.72 -1.12
N TYR A 636 1.84 1.93 -0.93
CA TYR A 636 2.90 2.19 0.06
C TYR A 636 2.33 3.02 1.21
N ASN A 637 2.53 2.57 2.45
CA ASN A 637 2.16 3.30 3.65
C ASN A 637 3.39 3.61 4.49
N LEU A 638 3.77 4.89 4.52
CA LEU A 638 4.82 5.41 5.39
C LEU A 638 4.20 6.07 6.62
N SER A 639 4.52 5.55 7.80
CA SER A 639 3.96 5.98 9.07
C SER A 639 5.01 5.94 10.19
N GLY A 640 4.62 6.43 11.37
CA GLY A 640 5.48 6.35 12.57
C GLY A 640 6.83 7.03 12.36
N SER A 641 7.90 6.26 12.56
CA SER A 641 9.30 6.72 12.46
C SER A 641 10.05 6.18 11.24
N GLY A 642 9.33 5.58 10.29
CA GLY A 642 9.92 5.04 9.07
C GLY A 642 10.68 6.08 8.27
N SER A 643 11.79 5.69 7.65
CA SER A 643 12.55 6.53 6.73
C SER A 643 12.75 5.83 5.39
N LEU A 644 12.34 6.50 4.32
CA LEU A 644 12.57 6.10 2.94
C LEU A 644 13.51 7.11 2.28
N SER A 645 14.57 6.61 1.64
CA SER A 645 15.48 7.40 0.81
C SER A 645 15.60 6.75 -0.55
N THR A 646 15.38 7.51 -1.61
CA THR A 646 15.39 6.99 -3.00
C THR A 646 15.94 8.01 -3.99
N GLY A 647 16.29 7.57 -5.20
CA GLY A 647 16.52 8.45 -6.34
C GLY A 647 15.23 9.13 -6.77
N ASN A 648 14.37 8.39 -7.48
CA ASN A 648 13.05 8.88 -7.90
C ASN A 648 11.92 8.03 -7.27
N GLU A 649 10.72 8.59 -7.26
CA GLU A 649 9.48 7.84 -7.00
C GLU A 649 8.52 7.99 -8.17
N PHE A 650 8.03 6.87 -8.67
CA PHE A 650 7.02 6.82 -9.72
C PHE A 650 5.77 6.19 -9.14
N ILE A 651 4.72 7.00 -8.93
CA ILE A 651 3.44 6.55 -8.39
C ILE A 651 2.41 6.54 -9.52
N GLY A 652 1.97 5.34 -9.90
CA GLY A 652 1.14 5.19 -11.09
C GLY A 652 1.96 5.39 -12.35
N ARG A 653 2.97 4.53 -12.56
CA ARG A 653 3.82 4.60 -13.76
C ARG A 653 3.03 4.33 -15.04
N ALA A 654 2.45 3.14 -15.17
CA ALA A 654 1.51 2.79 -16.24
C ALA A 654 0.12 2.41 -15.68
N GLY A 655 0.06 1.93 -14.44
CA GLY A 655 -1.16 1.54 -13.73
C GLY A 655 -1.74 2.64 -12.82
N SER A 656 -2.41 2.23 -11.74
CA SER A 656 -3.03 3.14 -10.75
C SER A 656 -2.40 2.99 -9.37
N GLY A 657 -1.86 4.08 -8.82
CA GLY A 657 -0.99 4.07 -7.66
C GLY A 657 -1.30 4.97 -6.51
N ALA A 658 -0.96 4.51 -5.31
CA ALA A 658 -1.17 5.23 -4.08
C ALA A 658 0.03 5.16 -3.13
N PHE A 659 0.46 6.33 -2.66
CA PHE A 659 1.39 6.49 -1.55
C PHE A 659 0.68 7.26 -0.43
N ALA A 660 0.64 6.67 0.76
CA ALA A 660 0.09 7.30 1.95
C ALA A 660 1.21 7.57 2.96
N GLN A 661 1.36 8.83 3.35
CA GLN A 661 2.30 9.27 4.37
C GLN A 661 1.54 9.90 5.54
N SER A 662 1.63 9.29 6.71
CA SER A 662 1.06 9.79 7.96
C SER A 662 2.12 10.15 9.02
N GLY A 663 3.38 9.81 8.75
CA GLY A 663 4.54 10.10 9.59
C GLY A 663 5.84 9.85 8.84
N GLY A 664 6.94 9.68 9.57
CA GLY A 664 8.23 9.32 8.99
C GLY A 664 8.86 10.41 8.10
N SER A 665 9.86 10.00 7.32
CA SER A 665 10.55 10.86 6.36
C SER A 665 10.72 10.18 5.01
N ASN A 666 10.30 10.85 3.94
CA ASN A 666 10.52 10.43 2.56
C ASN A 666 11.47 11.42 1.88
N TYR A 667 12.67 10.96 1.53
CA TYR A 667 13.74 11.77 0.95
C TYR A 667 14.07 11.29 -0.46
N LEU A 668 13.73 12.11 -1.46
CA LEU A 668 14.03 11.84 -2.86
C LEU A 668 15.19 12.75 -3.29
N ASN A 669 16.26 12.16 -3.82
CA ASN A 669 17.34 12.91 -4.45
C ASN A 669 16.98 13.44 -5.84
N GLY A 670 15.92 12.88 -6.45
CA GLY A 670 15.38 13.23 -7.76
C GLY A 670 13.91 13.64 -7.67
N PHE A 671 13.11 13.08 -8.56
CA PHE A 671 11.74 13.54 -8.83
C PHE A 671 10.70 12.63 -8.19
N LEU A 672 9.59 13.23 -7.76
CA LEU A 672 8.33 12.55 -7.48
C LEU A 672 7.41 12.70 -8.70
N TYR A 673 7.05 11.59 -9.34
CA TYR A 673 6.11 11.57 -10.47
C TYR A 673 4.80 10.91 -10.06
N LEU A 674 3.68 11.62 -10.23
CA LEU A 674 2.33 11.08 -10.07
C LEU A 674 1.65 10.98 -11.45
N GLY A 675 1.29 9.77 -11.88
CA GLY A 675 0.72 9.54 -13.20
C GLY A 675 1.72 9.77 -14.33
N GLU A 676 2.75 8.92 -14.43
CA GLU A 676 3.88 9.10 -15.35
C GLU A 676 3.43 9.01 -16.81
N LEU A 677 2.81 7.89 -17.22
CA LEU A 677 2.44 7.61 -18.61
C LEU A 677 0.97 7.94 -18.90
N ALA A 678 0.63 8.09 -20.20
CA ALA A 678 -0.75 8.34 -20.62
C ALA A 678 -1.71 7.23 -20.13
N GLY A 679 -2.85 7.63 -19.55
CA GLY A 679 -3.85 6.72 -19.00
C GLY A 679 -3.55 6.17 -17.59
N SER A 680 -2.36 6.43 -17.05
CA SER A 680 -1.99 6.07 -15.67
C SER A 680 -2.63 7.01 -14.63
N GLN A 681 -2.72 6.56 -13.39
CA GLN A 681 -3.24 7.34 -12.27
C GLN A 681 -2.28 7.27 -11.08
N GLY A 682 -1.80 8.41 -10.57
CA GLY A 682 -0.93 8.46 -9.39
C GLY A 682 -1.54 9.31 -8.29
N SER A 683 -1.50 8.82 -7.04
CA SER A 683 -2.01 9.55 -5.89
C SER A 683 -1.03 9.56 -4.70
N TYR A 684 -0.81 10.74 -4.13
CA TYR A 684 -0.02 10.93 -2.91
C TYR A 684 -0.90 11.55 -1.83
N GLN A 685 -0.89 10.98 -0.62
CA GLN A 685 -1.61 11.53 0.53
C GLN A 685 -0.62 11.84 1.66
N LEU A 686 -0.38 13.12 1.93
CA LEU A 686 0.46 13.60 3.02
C LEU A 686 -0.41 14.14 4.16
N SER A 687 -0.49 13.38 5.25
CA SER A 687 -1.24 13.75 6.46
C SER A 687 -0.34 14.06 7.67
N GLY A 688 0.94 13.71 7.59
CA GLY A 688 1.97 13.97 8.60
C GLY A 688 3.34 13.48 8.13
N GLY A 689 4.42 13.87 8.83
CA GLY A 689 5.80 13.54 8.45
C GLY A 689 6.45 14.59 7.54
N ASN A 690 7.60 14.22 6.96
CA ASN A 690 8.38 15.07 6.07
C ASN A 690 8.50 14.42 4.69
N LEU A 691 8.13 15.14 3.64
CA LEU A 691 8.42 14.80 2.25
C LEU A 691 9.40 15.84 1.70
N ARG A 692 10.47 15.37 1.07
CA ARG A 692 11.42 16.24 0.39
C ARG A 692 11.79 15.63 -0.95
N ALA A 693 11.54 16.38 -2.02
CA ALA A 693 11.91 16.00 -3.38
C ALA A 693 12.71 17.12 -4.08
N PHE A 694 13.46 16.78 -5.13
CA PHE A 694 14.07 17.81 -5.96
C PHE A 694 13.01 18.57 -6.75
N THR A 695 12.08 17.86 -7.37
CA THR A 695 10.92 18.41 -8.08
C THR A 695 9.76 17.44 -7.94
N GLU A 696 8.57 17.97 -7.74
CA GLU A 696 7.34 17.19 -7.75
C GLU A 696 6.55 17.46 -9.03
N VAL A 697 6.08 16.39 -9.65
CA VAL A 697 5.33 16.42 -10.90
C VAL A 697 4.02 15.69 -10.70
N VAL A 698 2.95 16.47 -10.51
CA VAL A 698 1.60 15.98 -10.30
C VAL A 698 0.87 15.96 -11.65
N GLY A 699 0.77 14.78 -12.27
CA GLY A 699 0.22 14.59 -13.61
C GLY A 699 1.27 14.87 -14.67
N TYR A 700 2.08 13.87 -15.01
CA TYR A 700 3.15 14.01 -16.00
C TYR A 700 2.61 13.87 -17.44
N TYR A 701 2.26 12.65 -17.88
CA TYR A 701 1.40 12.41 -19.05
C TYR A 701 0.02 11.85 -18.65
N GLY A 702 -0.12 11.31 -17.43
CA GLY A 702 -1.36 10.73 -16.90
C GLY A 702 -2.10 11.68 -15.96
N ASN A 703 -2.88 11.08 -15.05
CA ASN A 703 -3.63 11.79 -14.02
C ASN A 703 -2.89 11.71 -12.68
N GLY A 704 -2.44 12.84 -12.15
CA GLY A 704 -1.80 12.92 -10.84
C GLY A 704 -2.66 13.65 -9.83
N SER A 705 -2.68 13.18 -8.58
CA SER A 705 -3.35 13.83 -7.46
C SER A 705 -2.48 13.84 -6.21
N PHE A 706 -2.28 15.01 -5.63
CA PHE A 706 -1.60 15.18 -4.35
C PHE A 706 -2.59 15.77 -3.32
N THR A 707 -2.77 15.11 -2.19
CA THR A 707 -3.60 15.58 -1.08
C THR A 707 -2.77 15.79 0.16
N GLN A 708 -2.71 17.03 0.64
CA GLN A 708 -1.99 17.43 1.84
C GLN A 708 -2.97 17.90 2.92
N SER A 709 -3.10 17.15 4.00
CA SER A 709 -3.88 17.54 5.19
C SER A 709 -3.00 17.86 6.41
N GLY A 710 -1.71 17.57 6.33
CA GLY A 710 -0.71 17.85 7.36
C GLY A 710 0.71 17.61 6.84
N GLY A 711 1.70 17.56 7.74
CA GLY A 711 3.10 17.32 7.39
C GLY A 711 3.78 18.48 6.64
N ASP A 712 5.07 18.30 6.39
CA ASP A 712 5.91 19.27 5.68
C ASP A 712 6.31 18.70 4.33
N ASN A 713 5.97 19.40 3.25
CA ASN A 713 6.37 19.09 1.89
C ASN A 713 7.37 20.15 1.38
N VAL A 714 8.56 19.73 0.97
CA VAL A 714 9.64 20.64 0.57
C VAL A 714 10.21 20.26 -0.79
N MET A 715 10.04 21.13 -1.78
CA MET A 715 10.68 21.02 -3.09
C MET A 715 11.94 21.87 -3.13
N ILE A 716 13.04 21.25 -3.54
CA ILE A 716 14.31 21.96 -3.73
C ILE A 716 14.23 22.89 -4.95
N SER A 717 13.52 22.47 -6.00
CA SER A 717 13.26 23.25 -7.21
C SER A 717 11.76 23.48 -7.36
N ASN A 718 11.08 22.80 -8.28
CA ASN A 718 9.73 23.20 -8.71
C ASN A 718 8.63 22.24 -8.22
N LEU A 719 7.40 22.74 -8.20
CA LEU A 719 6.17 21.95 -8.17
C LEU A 719 5.44 22.17 -9.49
N LEU A 720 5.28 21.10 -10.27
CA LEU A 720 4.65 21.12 -11.59
C LEU A 720 3.34 20.35 -11.52
N VAL A 721 2.21 21.01 -11.82
CA VAL A 721 0.88 20.41 -11.74
C VAL A 721 0.22 20.45 -13.12
N GLY A 722 0.03 19.29 -13.72
CA GLY A 722 -0.36 19.15 -15.13
C GLY A 722 0.80 19.57 -16.04
N TYR A 723 1.68 18.61 -16.38
CA TYR A 723 2.92 18.90 -17.08
C TYR A 723 2.80 18.81 -18.61
N ASN A 724 2.66 17.61 -19.20
CA ASN A 724 2.61 17.44 -20.67
C ASN A 724 1.19 17.57 -21.24
N ASN A 725 1.09 17.66 -22.57
CA ASN A 725 -0.18 17.63 -23.31
C ASN A 725 -1.08 16.43 -22.91
N GLY A 726 -2.35 16.73 -22.56
CA GLY A 726 -3.36 15.74 -22.18
C GLY A 726 -3.29 15.29 -20.71
N SER A 727 -2.27 15.71 -19.97
CA SER A 727 -2.14 15.41 -18.54
C SER A 727 -3.12 16.22 -17.69
N THR A 728 -3.51 15.65 -16.55
CA THR A 728 -4.30 16.34 -15.52
C THR A 728 -3.61 16.21 -14.18
N GLY A 729 -3.25 17.33 -13.57
CA GLY A 729 -2.67 17.41 -12.24
C GLY A 729 -3.60 18.13 -11.27
N SER A 730 -3.74 17.59 -10.05
CA SER A 730 -4.49 18.23 -8.98
C SER A 730 -3.74 18.19 -7.66
N TYR A 731 -3.53 19.36 -7.04
CA TYR A 731 -2.95 19.49 -5.71
C TYR A 731 -3.99 20.09 -4.75
N THR A 732 -4.32 19.40 -3.66
CA THR A 732 -5.26 19.86 -2.63
C THR A 732 -4.54 19.97 -1.29
N GLN A 733 -4.47 21.18 -0.74
CA GLN A 733 -3.87 21.47 0.56
C GLN A 733 -4.92 22.01 1.54
N SER A 734 -5.14 21.30 2.64
CA SER A 734 -6.03 21.72 3.75
C SER A 734 -5.30 21.95 5.08
N GLY A 735 -4.04 21.51 5.18
CA GLY A 735 -3.15 21.70 6.33
C GLY A 735 -1.69 21.44 5.95
N GLY A 736 -0.78 21.54 6.93
CA GLY A 736 0.66 21.34 6.71
C GLY A 736 1.35 22.48 5.96
N THR A 737 2.66 22.37 5.79
CA THR A 737 3.48 23.33 5.04
C THR A 737 3.83 22.78 3.66
N ASN A 738 3.68 23.58 2.62
CA ASN A 738 4.16 23.30 1.27
C ASN A 738 5.16 24.38 0.88
N ARG A 739 6.44 24.02 0.76
CA ARG A 739 7.53 24.95 0.47
C ARG A 739 8.17 24.61 -0.87
N VAL A 740 7.82 25.41 -1.87
CA VAL A 740 8.37 25.37 -3.23
C VAL A 740 9.50 26.40 -3.32
N ASN A 741 10.76 25.96 -3.28
CA ASN A 741 11.89 26.91 -3.35
C ASN A 741 12.10 27.50 -4.76
N GLY A 742 11.53 26.88 -5.80
CA GLY A 742 11.48 27.37 -7.18
C GLY A 742 10.07 27.80 -7.58
N ASN A 743 9.63 27.37 -8.76
CA ASN A 743 8.34 27.78 -9.32
C ASN A 743 7.22 26.78 -8.98
N LEU A 744 6.02 27.30 -8.72
CA LEU A 744 4.77 26.56 -8.80
C LEU A 744 4.14 26.80 -10.19
N ASP A 745 4.14 25.78 -11.05
CA ASP A 745 3.59 25.88 -12.40
C ASP A 745 2.33 25.04 -12.54
N LEU A 746 1.22 25.67 -12.93
CA LEU A 746 -0.08 25.02 -13.18
C LEU A 746 -0.39 25.04 -14.68
N GLY A 747 -0.53 23.85 -15.30
CA GLY A 747 -0.76 23.71 -16.73
C GLY A 747 0.47 24.11 -17.55
N PHE A 748 1.54 23.32 -17.43
CA PHE A 748 2.88 23.65 -17.95
C PHE A 748 2.94 23.69 -19.48
N GLU A 749 2.58 22.59 -20.17
CA GLU A 749 2.53 22.52 -21.64
C GLU A 749 1.12 22.78 -22.23
N ASN A 750 1.07 22.97 -23.55
CA ASN A 750 -0.19 23.10 -24.30
C ASN A 750 -1.06 21.84 -24.15
N GLY A 751 -2.32 22.01 -23.74
CA GLY A 751 -3.27 20.93 -23.48
C GLY A 751 -3.12 20.26 -22.11
N ALA A 752 -2.19 20.70 -21.27
CA ALA A 752 -2.08 20.25 -19.87
C ALA A 752 -3.07 21.02 -18.98
N ASN A 753 -3.65 20.34 -17.98
CA ASN A 753 -4.57 20.94 -17.01
C ASN A 753 -4.00 20.81 -15.60
N GLY A 754 -3.70 21.94 -14.96
CA GLY A 754 -3.19 22.00 -13.59
C GLY A 754 -4.14 22.73 -12.65
N SER A 755 -4.44 22.13 -11.49
CA SER A 755 -5.25 22.77 -10.46
C SER A 755 -4.62 22.70 -9.07
N TYR A 756 -4.64 23.82 -8.34
CA TYR A 756 -4.27 23.89 -6.93
C TYR A 756 -5.45 24.39 -6.09
N ALA A 757 -5.72 23.72 -4.96
CA ALA A 757 -6.76 24.10 -4.02
C ALA A 757 -6.17 24.26 -2.61
N LEU A 758 -6.10 25.51 -2.13
CA LEU A 758 -5.67 25.87 -0.78
C LEU A 758 -6.88 26.16 0.12
N SER A 759 -6.93 25.49 1.27
CA SER A 759 -8.05 25.57 2.22
C SER A 759 -7.56 25.37 3.66
N GLY A 760 -8.49 25.47 4.62
CA GLY A 760 -8.21 25.15 6.02
C GLY A 760 -7.07 25.98 6.61
N THR A 761 -6.06 25.31 7.16
CA THR A 761 -4.87 25.92 7.77
C THR A 761 -3.60 25.68 6.96
N GLY A 762 -3.72 25.35 5.66
CA GLY A 762 -2.56 25.12 4.80
C GLY A 762 -1.67 26.37 4.70
N ASP A 763 -0.36 26.17 4.67
CA ASP A 763 0.64 27.22 4.44
C ASP A 763 1.44 26.89 3.17
N LEU A 764 1.30 27.71 2.13
CA LEU A 764 2.00 27.58 0.86
C LEU A 764 3.00 28.71 0.69
N THR A 765 4.26 28.35 0.40
CA THR A 765 5.32 29.30 0.02
C THR A 765 5.91 28.92 -1.32
N ALA A 766 6.01 29.88 -2.24
CA ALA A 766 6.63 29.68 -3.56
C ALA A 766 7.53 30.87 -3.93
N SER A 767 8.61 30.63 -4.69
CA SER A 767 9.46 31.73 -5.17
C SER A 767 8.81 32.49 -6.32
N ALA A 768 8.09 31.81 -7.20
CA ALA A 768 7.23 32.39 -8.22
C ALA A 768 6.11 31.40 -8.55
N GLU A 769 5.01 31.90 -9.11
CA GLU A 769 3.89 31.08 -9.54
C GLU A 769 3.48 31.43 -10.96
N HIS A 770 3.25 30.40 -11.77
CA HIS A 770 2.69 30.53 -13.10
C HIS A 770 1.37 29.76 -13.18
N ILE A 771 0.26 30.49 -13.36
CA ILE A 771 -1.07 29.91 -13.47
C ILE A 771 -1.49 29.95 -14.93
N GLY A 772 -1.51 28.77 -15.56
CA GLY A 772 -1.69 28.64 -17.00
C GLY A 772 -0.41 29.03 -17.72
N TYR A 773 0.62 28.19 -17.66
CA TYR A 773 1.91 28.48 -18.29
C TYR A 773 1.80 28.43 -19.82
N PHE A 774 1.53 27.26 -20.40
CA PHE A 774 1.07 27.13 -21.81
C PHE A 774 -0.28 26.41 -21.92
N GLY A 775 -0.77 25.80 -20.84
CA GLY A 775 -2.05 25.09 -20.77
C GLY A 775 -3.10 25.84 -19.95
N THR A 776 -3.94 25.09 -19.25
CA THR A 776 -4.98 25.62 -18.35
C THR A 776 -4.51 25.48 -16.90
N GLY A 777 -4.37 26.59 -16.19
CA GLY A 777 -4.06 26.62 -14.77
C GLY A 777 -5.19 27.23 -13.95
N SER A 778 -5.49 26.62 -12.80
CA SER A 778 -6.49 27.12 -11.85
C SER A 778 -5.98 27.05 -10.42
N PHE A 779 -6.01 28.17 -9.71
CA PHE A 779 -5.74 28.24 -8.28
C PHE A 779 -7.00 28.66 -7.53
N THR A 780 -7.35 27.90 -6.49
CA THR A 780 -8.51 28.20 -5.63
C THR A 780 -8.07 28.33 -4.18
N GLN A 781 -8.38 29.45 -3.56
CA GLN A 781 -8.06 29.74 -2.15
C GLN A 781 -9.33 30.00 -1.36
N SER A 782 -9.70 29.06 -0.51
CA SER A 782 -10.85 29.17 0.42
C SER A 782 -10.43 29.32 1.88
N GLY A 783 -9.12 29.15 2.17
CA GLY A 783 -8.52 29.25 3.50
C GLY A 783 -6.99 29.32 3.41
N GLY A 784 -6.29 29.10 4.52
CA GLY A 784 -4.84 29.03 4.57
C GLY A 784 -4.10 30.36 4.31
N THR A 785 -2.77 30.27 4.29
CA THR A 785 -1.84 31.36 3.94
C THR A 785 -1.08 30.97 2.68
N HIS A 786 -1.06 31.86 1.68
CA HIS A 786 -0.27 31.72 0.48
C HIS A 786 0.71 32.89 0.42
N THR A 787 2.01 32.62 0.38
CA THR A 787 3.05 33.64 0.26
C THR A 787 3.92 33.37 -0.97
N VAL A 788 3.97 34.31 -1.90
CA VAL A 788 4.68 34.18 -3.18
C VAL A 788 5.29 35.52 -3.60
N ASN A 789 6.45 35.51 -4.27
CA ASN A 789 7.02 36.77 -4.76
C ASN A 789 6.18 37.33 -5.92
N ASP A 790 5.98 36.58 -6.99
CA ASP A 790 5.19 37.04 -8.13
C ASP A 790 4.29 35.92 -8.66
N ILE A 791 3.08 36.30 -9.06
CA ILE A 791 2.16 35.43 -9.81
C ILE A 791 2.11 35.95 -11.24
N VAL A 792 2.37 35.09 -12.22
CA VAL A 792 2.13 35.38 -13.64
C VAL A 792 0.98 34.50 -14.13
N MET A 793 -0.05 35.10 -14.71
CA MET A 793 -1.24 34.38 -15.16
C MET A 793 -1.41 34.43 -16.67
N GLY A 794 -1.79 33.31 -17.26
CA GLY A 794 -1.94 33.17 -18.71
C GLY A 794 -0.61 33.47 -19.42
N VAL A 795 0.46 32.77 -19.08
CA VAL A 795 1.84 33.13 -19.47
C VAL A 795 2.01 33.12 -20.99
N GLY A 796 1.71 31.99 -21.63
CA GLY A 796 1.87 31.77 -23.07
C GLY A 796 0.61 32.06 -23.88
N SER A 797 0.77 32.31 -25.18
CA SER A 797 -0.36 32.55 -26.09
C SER A 797 -1.35 31.39 -26.10
N GLY A 798 -2.63 31.65 -25.87
CA GLY A 798 -3.70 30.64 -25.83
C GLY A 798 -3.81 29.86 -24.51
N SER A 799 -2.92 30.12 -23.54
CA SER A 799 -3.06 29.59 -22.18
C SER A 799 -4.15 30.32 -21.40
N THR A 800 -4.67 29.70 -20.34
CA THR A 800 -5.66 30.31 -19.45
C THR A 800 -5.23 30.16 -18.00
N GLY A 801 -5.13 31.28 -17.29
CA GLY A 801 -4.84 31.34 -15.87
C GLY A 801 -6.01 31.89 -15.06
N THR A 802 -6.50 31.14 -14.09
CA THR A 802 -7.57 31.59 -13.19
C THR A 802 -7.13 31.51 -11.73
N TYR A 803 -7.25 32.60 -10.98
CA TYR A 803 -7.13 32.61 -9.52
C TYR A 803 -8.47 32.97 -8.90
N THR A 804 -8.97 32.15 -7.96
CA THR A 804 -10.21 32.42 -7.22
C THR A 804 -9.93 32.43 -5.72
N GLN A 805 -10.06 33.59 -5.10
CA GLN A 805 -9.93 33.79 -3.66
C GLN A 805 -11.29 34.00 -3.02
N SER A 806 -11.78 33.01 -2.26
CA SER A 806 -13.02 33.10 -1.47
C SER A 806 -12.75 33.18 0.05
N GLY A 807 -11.51 32.94 0.48
CA GLY A 807 -11.06 33.03 1.87
C GLY A 807 -9.54 33.06 2.00
N GLY A 808 -9.03 32.90 3.21
CA GLY A 808 -7.58 32.85 3.49
C GLY A 808 -6.84 34.19 3.26
N THR A 809 -5.50 34.13 3.32
CA THR A 809 -4.61 35.27 3.09
C THR A 809 -3.66 34.98 1.92
N LEU A 810 -3.62 35.87 0.93
CA LEU A 810 -2.62 35.88 -0.15
C LEU A 810 -1.65 37.04 0.08
N ASN A 811 -0.39 36.74 0.36
CA ASN A 811 0.72 37.70 0.40
C ASN A 811 1.52 37.56 -0.90
N VAL A 812 1.35 38.51 -1.82
CA VAL A 812 1.96 38.48 -3.15
C VAL A 812 2.78 39.75 -3.37
N GLY A 813 3.94 39.64 -4.02
CA GLY A 813 4.68 40.80 -4.52
C GLY A 813 3.92 41.45 -5.67
N ASN A 814 4.02 40.91 -6.89
CA ASN A 814 3.26 41.40 -8.04
C ASN A 814 2.36 40.33 -8.65
N ILE A 815 1.28 40.77 -9.28
CA ILE A 815 0.47 39.93 -10.16
C ILE A 815 0.64 40.45 -11.59
N LEU A 816 1.09 39.60 -12.50
CA LEU A 816 1.50 39.96 -13.85
C LEU A 816 0.64 39.24 -14.88
N ASN A 817 0.29 39.96 -15.94
CA ASN A 817 -0.44 39.39 -17.08
C ASN A 817 0.55 38.85 -18.11
N GLY A 818 0.30 37.64 -18.63
CA GLY A 818 1.05 37.06 -19.73
C GLY A 818 0.41 37.34 -21.11
N ALA A 819 0.73 36.50 -22.10
CA ALA A 819 0.21 36.59 -23.47
C ALA A 819 -1.08 35.79 -23.70
N GLY A 820 -1.49 34.98 -22.73
CA GLY A 820 -2.76 34.24 -22.68
C GLY A 820 -3.83 35.04 -21.95
N THR A 821 -4.86 34.34 -21.44
CA THR A 821 -5.97 34.97 -20.73
C THR A 821 -5.78 34.86 -19.21
N SER A 822 -5.83 35.98 -18.49
CA SER A 822 -5.80 36.00 -17.02
C SER A 822 -7.12 36.46 -16.39
N THR A 823 -7.58 35.72 -15.38
CA THR A 823 -8.78 36.07 -14.60
C THR A 823 -8.51 35.93 -13.11
N PHE A 824 -8.74 37.00 -12.35
CA PHE A 824 -8.68 36.97 -10.89
C PHE A 824 -10.06 37.25 -10.29
N ASN A 825 -10.59 36.31 -9.52
CA ASN A 825 -11.85 36.42 -8.79
C ASN A 825 -11.58 36.63 -7.29
N LEU A 826 -11.95 37.78 -6.76
CA LEU A 826 -11.87 38.11 -5.33
C LEU A 826 -13.27 38.08 -4.72
N ASP A 827 -13.65 36.93 -4.17
CA ASP A 827 -14.95 36.64 -3.55
C ASP A 827 -14.93 36.72 -2.02
N GLY A 828 -13.74 36.80 -1.42
CA GLY A 828 -13.51 36.94 0.02
C GLY A 828 -12.02 36.86 0.38
N GLY A 829 -11.72 36.73 1.67
CA GLY A 829 -10.33 36.62 2.16
C GLY A 829 -9.58 37.95 2.22
N THR A 830 -8.25 37.88 2.29
CA THR A 830 -7.34 39.04 2.35
C THR A 830 -6.29 38.95 1.25
N LEU A 831 -6.26 39.94 0.37
CA LEU A 831 -5.25 40.11 -0.68
C LEU A 831 -4.25 41.21 -0.28
N ASN A 832 -3.04 40.80 0.11
CA ASN A 832 -1.95 41.68 0.49
C ASN A 832 -0.95 41.82 -0.66
N LEU A 833 -1.10 42.89 -1.44
CA LEU A 833 -0.14 43.26 -2.49
C LEU A 833 1.06 44.01 -1.86
N THR A 834 2.17 43.30 -1.72
CA THR A 834 3.43 43.79 -1.14
C THR A 834 4.34 44.49 -2.15
N GLY A 835 4.22 44.14 -3.44
CA GLY A 835 4.85 44.82 -4.56
C GLY A 835 4.03 46.02 -5.04
N SER A 836 4.35 46.48 -6.26
CA SER A 836 3.79 47.72 -6.80
C SER A 836 2.78 47.51 -7.91
N SER A 837 2.66 46.32 -8.50
CA SER A 837 1.85 46.12 -9.72
C SER A 837 0.91 44.93 -9.67
N MET A 838 -0.30 45.14 -10.18
CA MET A 838 -1.26 44.12 -10.55
C MET A 838 -1.72 44.37 -11.99
N ALA A 839 -1.52 43.40 -12.88
CA ALA A 839 -1.93 43.46 -14.28
C ALA A 839 -2.70 42.19 -14.66
N LEU A 840 -3.88 42.34 -15.28
CA LEU A 840 -4.81 41.25 -15.63
C LEU A 840 -5.59 41.55 -16.92
N ASP A 841 -6.25 40.56 -17.50
CA ASP A 841 -7.31 40.82 -18.48
C ASP A 841 -8.63 41.08 -17.77
N THR A 842 -8.99 40.24 -16.80
CA THR A 842 -10.25 40.35 -16.06
C THR A 842 -10.02 40.33 -14.56
N PHE A 843 -10.52 41.35 -13.87
CA PHE A 843 -10.57 41.40 -12.41
C PHE A 843 -12.01 41.47 -11.92
N ASN A 844 -12.41 40.48 -11.14
CA ASN A 844 -13.74 40.39 -10.57
C ASN A 844 -13.67 40.55 -9.05
N VAL A 845 -14.47 41.45 -8.49
CA VAL A 845 -14.58 41.67 -7.04
C VAL A 845 -16.02 41.39 -6.63
N GLY A 846 -16.27 40.30 -5.90
CA GLY A 846 -17.62 39.82 -5.60
C GLY A 846 -18.31 39.20 -6.83
N ASN A 847 -17.64 38.20 -7.44
CA ASN A 847 -18.08 37.49 -8.64
C ASN A 847 -19.30 36.59 -8.35
N GLY A 848 -19.17 35.70 -7.37
CA GLY A 848 -20.17 34.68 -7.04
C GLY A 848 -21.37 35.20 -6.23
N ALA A 849 -22.53 34.55 -6.35
CA ALA A 849 -23.70 34.90 -5.54
C ALA A 849 -23.41 34.72 -4.03
N GLY A 850 -23.74 35.73 -3.23
CA GLY A 850 -23.46 35.74 -1.78
C GLY A 850 -21.99 35.95 -1.40
N SER A 851 -21.09 36.14 -2.37
CA SER A 851 -19.69 36.51 -2.12
C SER A 851 -19.56 37.96 -1.64
N ASN A 852 -18.45 38.26 -0.97
CA ASN A 852 -18.16 39.58 -0.40
C ASN A 852 -16.69 39.94 -0.66
N GLY A 853 -16.41 40.45 -1.86
CA GLY A 853 -15.08 40.82 -2.31
C GLY A 853 -14.72 42.25 -1.90
N SER A 854 -13.47 42.46 -1.45
CA SER A 854 -12.97 43.81 -1.17
C SER A 854 -11.51 43.96 -1.55
N PHE A 855 -11.19 45.02 -2.31
CA PHE A 855 -9.83 45.37 -2.72
C PHE A 855 -9.50 46.82 -2.36
N THR A 856 -8.26 47.08 -1.93
CA THR A 856 -7.77 48.43 -1.63
C THR A 856 -6.51 48.74 -2.44
N LEU A 857 -6.58 49.79 -3.27
CA LEU A 857 -5.44 50.34 -3.99
C LEU A 857 -4.90 51.56 -3.25
N GLY A 858 -3.64 51.47 -2.83
CA GLY A 858 -2.94 52.52 -2.06
C GLY A 858 -1.86 53.24 -2.87
N ASN A 859 -1.20 54.21 -2.23
CA ASN A 859 -0.12 54.99 -2.83
C ASN A 859 1.01 54.11 -3.40
N GLY A 860 1.55 54.52 -4.55
CA GLY A 860 2.68 53.86 -5.22
C GLY A 860 2.35 52.53 -5.91
N LYS A 861 1.06 52.14 -5.97
CA LYS A 861 0.61 50.91 -6.63
C LYS A 861 -0.05 51.20 -7.98
N THR A 862 0.03 50.23 -8.89
CA THR A 862 -0.62 50.24 -10.20
C THR A 862 -1.53 49.03 -10.35
N LEU A 863 -2.77 49.26 -10.82
CA LEU A 863 -3.69 48.23 -11.28
C LEU A 863 -3.98 48.47 -12.77
N THR A 864 -3.74 47.48 -13.62
CA THR A 864 -4.02 47.56 -15.06
C THR A 864 -4.83 46.35 -15.49
N VAL A 865 -6.05 46.58 -15.95
CA VAL A 865 -6.97 45.51 -16.35
C VAL A 865 -7.63 45.81 -17.69
N ALA A 866 -8.04 44.79 -18.46
CA ALA A 866 -8.88 45.04 -19.63
C ALA A 866 -10.34 45.28 -19.22
N ASN A 867 -10.89 44.43 -18.36
CA ASN A 867 -12.23 44.55 -17.81
C ASN A 867 -12.22 44.40 -16.28
N GLU A 868 -13.01 45.24 -15.61
CA GLU A 868 -13.23 45.13 -14.17
C GLU A 868 -14.73 45.02 -13.86
N TYR A 869 -15.08 44.00 -13.06
CA TYR A 869 -16.45 43.74 -12.64
C TYR A 869 -16.53 43.77 -11.11
N ILE A 870 -17.27 44.74 -10.57
CA ILE A 870 -17.43 44.95 -9.13
C ILE A 870 -18.87 44.67 -8.75
N GLY A 871 -19.08 43.65 -7.92
CA GLY A 871 -20.40 43.14 -7.56
C GLY A 871 -21.09 42.54 -8.78
N GLN A 872 -20.50 41.48 -9.37
CA GLN A 872 -21.09 40.81 -10.52
C GLN A 872 -22.40 40.14 -10.12
N SER A 873 -22.33 39.12 -9.26
CA SER A 873 -23.49 38.48 -8.62
C SER A 873 -23.49 38.60 -7.08
N GLY A 874 -22.37 39.02 -6.49
CA GLY A 874 -22.20 39.22 -5.06
C GLY A 874 -22.12 40.69 -4.67
N THR A 875 -21.45 40.97 -3.55
CA THR A 875 -21.09 42.33 -3.13
C THR A 875 -19.61 42.56 -3.37
N GLY A 876 -19.27 43.59 -4.13
CA GLY A 876 -17.90 43.98 -4.45
C GLY A 876 -17.61 45.40 -3.99
N THR A 877 -16.44 45.62 -3.39
CA THR A 877 -15.99 46.96 -2.98
C THR A 877 -14.53 47.20 -3.37
N VAL A 878 -14.28 48.28 -4.10
CA VAL A 878 -12.93 48.77 -4.40
C VAL A 878 -12.71 50.13 -3.74
N VAL A 879 -11.63 50.26 -2.99
CA VAL A 879 -11.20 51.52 -2.35
C VAL A 879 -9.87 51.97 -2.95
N GLN A 880 -9.88 53.07 -3.68
CA GLN A 880 -8.69 53.71 -4.21
C GLN A 880 -8.38 54.99 -3.42
N SER A 881 -7.35 54.94 -2.58
CA SER A 881 -6.87 56.09 -1.79
C SER A 881 -5.62 56.75 -2.38
N GLY A 882 -5.01 56.09 -3.38
CA GLY A 882 -3.80 56.50 -4.09
C GLY A 882 -3.50 55.53 -5.24
N GLY A 883 -2.37 55.74 -5.93
CA GLY A 883 -1.94 54.86 -7.03
C GLY A 883 -2.71 55.07 -8.34
N ALA A 884 -2.29 54.36 -9.39
CA ALA A 884 -2.88 54.48 -10.73
C ALA A 884 -3.67 53.22 -11.09
N HIS A 885 -4.90 53.41 -11.56
CA HIS A 885 -5.79 52.35 -12.03
C HIS A 885 -6.17 52.61 -13.48
N THR A 886 -5.85 51.67 -14.36
CA THR A 886 -6.13 51.77 -15.80
C THR A 886 -6.96 50.58 -16.25
N ILE A 887 -8.12 50.86 -16.82
CA ILE A 887 -9.08 49.87 -17.32
C ILE A 887 -9.19 50.07 -18.84
N GLY A 888 -8.72 49.10 -19.61
CA GLY A 888 -8.60 49.21 -21.06
C GLY A 888 -9.94 49.26 -21.79
N SER A 889 -10.94 48.56 -21.27
CA SER A 889 -12.28 48.45 -21.87
C SER A 889 -13.36 49.01 -20.94
N ALA A 890 -13.82 48.23 -19.95
CA ALA A 890 -15.00 48.60 -19.19
C ALA A 890 -14.88 48.36 -17.68
N LEU A 891 -15.36 49.34 -16.90
CA LEU A 891 -15.64 49.25 -15.47
C LEU A 891 -17.16 49.04 -15.28
N LEU A 892 -17.56 47.94 -14.64
CA LEU A 892 -18.96 47.67 -14.36
C LEU A 892 -19.20 47.46 -12.86
N LEU A 893 -20.13 48.22 -12.30
CA LEU A 893 -20.60 48.08 -10.91
C LEU A 893 -22.04 47.57 -10.90
N GLY A 894 -22.32 46.52 -10.15
CA GLY A 894 -23.66 45.92 -10.10
C GLY A 894 -24.06 45.33 -11.45
N VAL A 895 -23.36 44.26 -11.86
CA VAL A 895 -23.37 43.77 -13.25
C VAL A 895 -24.64 43.00 -13.58
N VAL A 896 -25.13 42.14 -12.68
CA VAL A 896 -26.38 41.40 -12.86
C VAL A 896 -27.42 41.79 -11.81
N ASP A 897 -28.66 41.32 -11.99
CA ASP A 897 -29.73 41.52 -11.00
C ASP A 897 -29.31 40.95 -9.63
N GLY A 898 -29.52 41.73 -8.56
CA GLY A 898 -29.05 41.43 -7.20
C GLY A 898 -27.55 41.66 -6.92
N GLY A 899 -26.72 41.94 -7.92
CA GLY A 899 -25.31 42.30 -7.75
C GLY A 899 -25.15 43.71 -7.19
N ASN A 900 -24.21 43.89 -6.24
CA ASN A 900 -23.96 45.17 -5.55
C ASN A 900 -22.50 45.59 -5.68
N GLY A 901 -22.22 46.58 -6.53
CA GLY A 901 -20.87 47.11 -6.74
C GLY A 901 -20.65 48.48 -6.09
N SER A 902 -19.50 48.66 -5.44
CA SER A 902 -19.10 49.94 -4.85
C SER A 902 -17.65 50.31 -5.19
N TYR A 903 -17.43 51.54 -5.63
CA TYR A 903 -16.11 52.10 -5.87
C TYR A 903 -15.93 53.41 -5.09
N ALA A 904 -14.84 53.55 -4.34
CA ALA A 904 -14.50 54.76 -3.61
C ALA A 904 -13.15 55.32 -4.05
N LEU A 905 -13.17 56.45 -4.76
CA LEU A 905 -11.98 57.20 -5.17
C LEU A 905 -11.73 58.39 -4.22
N SER A 906 -10.51 58.49 -3.71
CA SER A 906 -10.12 59.52 -2.74
C SER A 906 -8.63 59.87 -2.82
N GLY A 907 -8.23 60.90 -2.09
CA GLY A 907 -6.82 61.27 -1.94
C GLY A 907 -6.16 61.65 -3.27
N THR A 908 -5.08 60.94 -3.63
CA THR A 908 -4.30 61.17 -4.86
C THR A 908 -4.49 60.05 -5.90
N GLY A 909 -5.53 59.23 -5.75
CA GLY A 909 -5.82 58.16 -6.71
C GLY A 909 -6.09 58.69 -8.12
N SER A 910 -5.65 57.94 -9.13
CA SER A 910 -5.96 58.20 -10.53
C SER A 910 -6.67 57.00 -11.14
N LEU A 911 -7.88 57.18 -11.67
CA LEU A 911 -8.65 56.17 -12.40
C LEU A 911 -8.79 56.59 -13.86
N SER A 912 -8.51 55.68 -14.78
CA SER A 912 -8.78 55.84 -16.21
C SER A 912 -9.47 54.60 -16.78
N SER A 913 -10.57 54.80 -17.48
CA SER A 913 -11.38 53.76 -18.12
C SER A 913 -11.82 54.23 -19.52
N MET A 914 -12.28 53.32 -20.39
CA MET A 914 -12.93 53.72 -21.66
C MET A 914 -14.45 53.83 -21.50
N TYR A 915 -15.07 52.82 -20.87
CA TYR A 915 -16.49 52.74 -20.58
C TYR A 915 -16.76 52.48 -19.10
N GLU A 916 -17.77 53.15 -18.54
CA GLU A 916 -18.22 52.86 -17.17
C GLU A 916 -19.73 52.66 -17.09
N TYR A 917 -20.13 51.59 -16.40
CA TYR A 917 -21.53 51.29 -16.11
C TYR A 917 -21.71 51.14 -14.61
N ILE A 918 -22.31 52.15 -13.99
CA ILE A 918 -22.60 52.17 -12.57
C ILE A 918 -24.07 51.78 -12.39
N GLY A 919 -24.30 50.58 -11.87
CA GLY A 919 -25.60 49.93 -11.86
C GLY A 919 -25.96 49.47 -13.28
N TYR A 920 -25.22 48.51 -13.82
CA TYR A 920 -25.49 48.00 -15.18
C TYR A 920 -26.81 47.24 -15.24
N ALA A 921 -27.02 46.24 -14.37
CA ALA A 921 -28.32 45.59 -14.19
C ALA A 921 -28.73 45.48 -12.71
N GLY A 922 -27.78 45.55 -11.78
CA GLY A 922 -28.00 45.57 -10.33
C GLY A 922 -27.86 46.97 -9.72
N THR A 923 -27.22 47.04 -8.54
CA THR A 923 -26.95 48.30 -7.84
C THR A 923 -25.47 48.65 -7.92
N GLY A 924 -25.15 49.85 -8.43
CA GLY A 924 -23.79 50.38 -8.46
C GLY A 924 -23.69 51.73 -7.75
N VAL A 925 -22.62 51.91 -6.99
CA VAL A 925 -22.31 53.18 -6.29
C VAL A 925 -20.85 53.57 -6.54
N PHE A 926 -20.64 54.76 -7.09
CA PHE A 926 -19.33 55.37 -7.21
C PHE A 926 -19.26 56.60 -6.29
N THR A 927 -18.23 56.70 -5.45
CA THR A 927 -18.02 57.84 -4.55
C THR A 927 -16.64 58.44 -4.77
N GLN A 928 -16.60 59.68 -5.21
CA GLN A 928 -15.39 60.46 -5.42
C GLN A 928 -15.29 61.59 -4.38
N SER A 929 -14.21 61.55 -3.61
CA SER A 929 -13.89 62.55 -2.56
C SER A 929 -12.48 63.14 -2.73
N GLY A 930 -11.85 62.91 -3.88
CA GLY A 930 -10.51 63.35 -4.25
C GLY A 930 -10.05 62.64 -5.54
N GLY A 931 -8.79 62.83 -5.91
CA GLY A 931 -8.18 62.16 -7.07
C GLY A 931 -8.67 62.63 -8.45
N THR A 932 -8.14 62.00 -9.49
CA THR A 932 -8.47 62.25 -10.90
C THR A 932 -9.17 61.04 -11.51
N HIS A 933 -10.28 61.28 -12.19
CA HIS A 933 -11.06 60.25 -12.87
C HIS A 933 -11.30 60.65 -14.33
N THR A 934 -10.85 59.81 -15.26
CA THR A 934 -11.04 60.01 -16.70
C THR A 934 -11.70 58.79 -17.34
N ALA A 935 -12.96 58.95 -17.75
CA ALA A 935 -13.65 57.99 -18.61
C ALA A 935 -13.55 58.47 -20.07
N GLY A 936 -12.90 57.68 -20.92
CA GLY A 936 -12.50 58.10 -22.26
C GLY A 936 -13.66 58.36 -23.21
N ASP A 937 -14.73 57.56 -23.13
CA ASP A 937 -15.90 57.66 -24.01
C ASP A 937 -17.16 57.99 -23.19
N TYR A 938 -17.54 57.13 -22.24
CA TYR A 938 -18.88 57.16 -21.67
C TYR A 938 -18.98 56.68 -20.22
N ILE A 939 -19.82 57.37 -19.41
CA ILE A 939 -20.29 56.93 -18.09
C ILE A 939 -21.82 56.81 -18.12
N SER A 940 -22.34 55.64 -17.75
CA SER A 940 -23.77 55.39 -17.57
C SER A 940 -24.13 55.07 -16.12
N LEU A 941 -25.12 55.78 -15.59
CA LEU A 941 -25.77 55.47 -14.32
C LEU A 941 -27.15 54.83 -14.56
N GLY A 942 -27.35 53.61 -14.04
CA GLY A 942 -28.59 52.85 -14.23
C GLY A 942 -28.71 52.37 -15.69
N GLY A 943 -27.77 51.53 -16.12
CA GLY A 943 -27.61 51.10 -17.51
C GLY A 943 -28.77 50.27 -18.06
N GLY A 944 -29.36 49.40 -17.23
CA GLY A 944 -30.41 48.46 -17.61
C GLY A 944 -31.76 48.74 -16.93
N ALA A 945 -32.85 48.22 -17.49
CA ALA A 945 -34.17 48.34 -16.87
C ALA A 945 -34.19 47.72 -15.46
N GLY A 946 -34.72 48.44 -14.47
CA GLY A 946 -34.76 48.00 -13.06
C GLY A 946 -33.47 48.19 -12.26
N SER A 947 -32.36 48.52 -12.91
CA SER A 947 -31.07 48.79 -12.26
C SER A 947 -31.03 50.15 -11.56
N SER A 948 -30.07 50.32 -10.64
CA SER A 948 -29.84 51.58 -9.93
C SER A 948 -28.36 51.96 -9.89
N GLY A 949 -28.02 53.10 -10.49
CA GLY A 949 -26.68 53.69 -10.47
C GLY A 949 -26.63 54.97 -9.65
N THR A 950 -25.61 55.15 -8.81
CA THR A 950 -25.36 56.40 -8.08
C THR A 950 -23.91 56.85 -8.16
N TYR A 951 -23.68 58.11 -8.53
CA TYR A 951 -22.39 58.77 -8.47
C TYR A 951 -22.43 59.91 -7.44
N ASN A 952 -21.49 59.93 -6.50
CA ASN A 952 -21.35 61.00 -5.51
C ASN A 952 -20.00 61.71 -5.71
N LEU A 953 -20.02 62.97 -6.13
CA LEU A 953 -18.84 63.81 -6.32
C LEU A 953 -18.78 64.92 -5.27
N SER A 954 -17.82 64.83 -4.36
CA SER A 954 -17.63 65.80 -3.27
C SER A 954 -16.31 66.60 -3.37
N ALA A 955 -15.29 66.04 -4.03
CA ALA A 955 -14.05 66.69 -4.40
C ALA A 955 -13.31 65.86 -5.48
N GLY A 956 -12.27 66.41 -6.09
CA GLY A 956 -11.52 65.78 -7.18
C GLY A 956 -12.02 66.21 -8.56
N ASP A 957 -11.43 65.63 -9.60
CA ASP A 957 -11.74 65.94 -11.00
C ASP A 957 -12.31 64.71 -11.72
N LEU A 958 -13.43 64.89 -12.41
CA LEU A 958 -14.07 63.93 -13.30
C LEU A 958 -14.09 64.51 -14.72
N SER A 959 -13.64 63.73 -15.71
CA SER A 959 -13.71 64.07 -17.13
C SER A 959 -14.27 62.90 -17.93
N THR A 960 -15.31 63.16 -18.73
CA THR A 960 -15.92 62.14 -19.60
C THR A 960 -16.39 62.71 -20.95
N GLY A 961 -16.43 61.87 -21.98
CA GLY A 961 -17.04 62.22 -23.27
C GLY A 961 -18.54 62.41 -23.10
N TRP A 962 -19.24 61.37 -22.69
CA TRP A 962 -20.69 61.37 -22.54
C TRP A 962 -21.11 60.81 -21.18
N GLU A 963 -21.82 61.62 -20.40
CA GLU A 963 -22.40 61.23 -19.12
C GLU A 963 -23.91 61.02 -19.27
N VAL A 964 -24.39 59.82 -18.92
CA VAL A 964 -25.81 59.49 -18.92
C VAL A 964 -26.27 59.15 -17.52
N VAL A 965 -27.17 59.98 -17.00
CA VAL A 965 -27.80 59.80 -15.69
C VAL A 965 -29.20 59.24 -15.91
N GLY A 966 -29.38 57.95 -15.65
CA GLY A 966 -30.63 57.23 -15.91
C GLY A 966 -30.72 56.86 -17.37
N ASP A 967 -29.88 55.89 -17.77
CA ASP A 967 -29.83 55.37 -19.14
C ASP A 967 -31.14 54.63 -19.47
N ALA A 968 -31.29 53.37 -19.01
CA ALA A 968 -32.55 52.60 -19.08
C ALA A 968 -33.18 52.35 -17.70
N GLY A 969 -32.41 52.50 -16.62
CA GLY A 969 -32.81 52.31 -15.23
C GLY A 969 -32.91 53.62 -14.44
N LYS A 970 -32.61 53.55 -13.14
CA LYS A 970 -32.54 54.72 -12.27
C LYS A 970 -31.09 55.19 -12.12
N GLY A 971 -30.80 56.41 -12.53
CA GLY A 971 -29.50 57.06 -12.32
C GLY A 971 -29.61 58.25 -11.38
N THR A 972 -28.62 58.42 -10.51
CA THR A 972 -28.52 59.57 -9.61
C THR A 972 -27.09 60.09 -9.56
N PHE A 973 -26.90 61.36 -9.91
CA PHE A 973 -25.63 62.05 -9.76
C PHE A 973 -25.76 63.15 -8.69
N ASN A 974 -24.94 63.09 -7.65
CA ASN A 974 -24.91 64.06 -6.56
C ASN A 974 -23.56 64.78 -6.56
N GLN A 975 -23.55 66.07 -6.89
CA GLN A 975 -22.36 66.91 -6.86
C GLN A 975 -22.47 67.96 -5.77
N SER A 976 -21.58 67.90 -4.78
CA SER A 976 -21.46 68.92 -3.71
C SER A 976 -20.14 69.69 -3.74
N GLY A 977 -19.16 69.21 -4.51
CA GLY A 977 -17.85 69.83 -4.75
C GLY A 977 -17.17 69.19 -5.96
N GLY A 978 -15.89 69.48 -6.18
CA GLY A 978 -15.11 68.95 -7.31
C GLY A 978 -15.53 69.46 -8.69
N THR A 979 -14.81 69.01 -9.72
CA THR A 979 -14.98 69.38 -11.12
C THR A 979 -15.59 68.21 -11.89
N ASN A 980 -16.67 68.44 -12.65
CA ASN A 980 -17.20 67.51 -13.65
C ASN A 980 -17.12 68.16 -15.04
N LEU A 981 -16.30 67.61 -15.93
CA LEU A 981 -16.14 68.06 -17.31
C LEU A 981 -16.73 67.01 -18.26
N VAL A 982 -17.75 67.40 -19.00
CA VAL A 982 -18.52 66.47 -19.85
C VAL A 982 -18.76 67.07 -21.24
N SER A 983 -18.59 66.29 -22.31
CA SER A 983 -18.92 66.80 -23.67
C SER A 983 -20.42 66.75 -23.93
N ILE A 984 -21.10 65.66 -23.54
CA ILE A 984 -22.55 65.52 -23.63
C ILE A 984 -23.10 65.02 -22.30
N LEU A 985 -24.07 65.74 -21.71
CA LEU A 985 -24.81 65.28 -20.53
C LEU A 985 -26.22 64.87 -20.95
N SER A 986 -26.69 63.70 -20.54
CA SER A 986 -28.09 63.29 -20.76
C SER A 986 -28.69 62.74 -19.48
N ILE A 987 -29.89 63.22 -19.12
CA ILE A 987 -30.58 62.85 -17.89
C ILE A 987 -31.94 62.27 -18.25
N GLY A 988 -32.18 61.00 -17.93
CA GLY A 988 -33.39 60.28 -18.37
C GLY A 988 -33.35 60.03 -19.88
N TYR A 989 -32.46 59.15 -20.33
CA TYR A 989 -32.13 58.96 -21.74
C TYR A 989 -33.16 58.10 -22.49
N ASN A 990 -33.35 56.82 -22.10
CA ASN A 990 -34.30 55.89 -22.74
C ASN A 990 -35.71 55.92 -22.15
N SER A 991 -36.69 55.38 -22.89
CA SER A 991 -38.07 55.27 -22.41
C SER A 991 -38.17 54.40 -21.15
N GLY A 992 -38.88 54.90 -20.13
CA GLY A 992 -39.05 54.23 -18.84
C GLY A 992 -37.92 54.46 -17.83
N SER A 993 -36.82 55.10 -18.23
CA SER A 993 -35.72 55.43 -17.32
C SER A 993 -36.02 56.65 -16.45
N SER A 994 -35.26 56.81 -15.36
CA SER A 994 -35.33 57.99 -14.50
C SER A 994 -33.94 58.48 -14.11
N GLY A 995 -33.63 59.72 -14.48
CA GLY A 995 -32.38 60.38 -14.18
C GLY A 995 -32.57 61.55 -13.22
N ARG A 996 -31.66 61.69 -12.25
CA ARG A 996 -31.59 62.84 -11.37
C ARG A 996 -30.15 63.34 -11.21
N TYR A 997 -29.90 64.59 -11.59
CA TYR A 997 -28.67 65.31 -11.24
C TYR A 997 -28.96 66.34 -10.15
N THR A 998 -28.11 66.41 -9.13
CA THR A 998 -28.18 67.44 -8.09
C THR A 998 -26.84 68.15 -7.96
N LEU A 999 -26.80 69.43 -8.33
CA LEU A 999 -25.63 70.30 -8.15
C LEU A 999 -25.83 71.17 -6.91
N SER A 1000 -24.84 71.20 -6.02
CA SER A 1000 -24.90 71.90 -4.74
C SER A 1000 -23.52 72.31 -4.26
N GLY A 1001 -23.45 73.05 -3.14
CA GLY A 1001 -22.18 73.42 -2.52
C GLY A 1001 -21.28 74.24 -3.46
N THR A 1002 -20.02 73.82 -3.59
CA THR A 1002 -19.00 74.44 -4.44
C THR A 1002 -18.70 73.62 -5.69
N GLY A 1003 -19.61 72.74 -6.11
CA GLY A 1003 -19.43 71.92 -7.31
C GLY A 1003 -19.31 72.77 -8.58
N TYR A 1004 -18.46 72.32 -9.50
CA TYR A 1004 -18.29 72.91 -10.83
C TYR A 1004 -18.65 71.88 -11.89
N LEU A 1005 -19.66 72.17 -12.72
CA LEU A 1005 -20.06 71.36 -13.87
C LEU A 1005 -19.87 72.19 -15.14
N ALA A 1006 -19.09 71.67 -16.09
CA ALA A 1006 -19.01 72.21 -17.43
C ALA A 1006 -19.42 71.15 -18.45
N SER A 1007 -20.48 71.42 -19.20
CA SER A 1007 -20.99 70.56 -20.25
C SER A 1007 -20.88 71.20 -21.63
N GLY A 1008 -20.70 70.37 -22.67
CA GLY A 1008 -20.84 70.81 -24.05
C GLY A 1008 -22.33 70.99 -24.39
N THR A 1009 -23.03 69.87 -24.59
CA THR A 1009 -24.47 69.82 -24.87
C THR A 1009 -25.20 69.06 -23.77
N GLU A 1010 -26.39 69.50 -23.37
CA GLU A 1010 -27.18 68.83 -22.34
C GLU A 1010 -28.61 68.50 -22.78
N TYR A 1011 -29.06 67.29 -22.45
CA TYR A 1011 -30.41 66.79 -22.70
C TYR A 1011 -31.06 66.33 -21.40
N ILE A 1012 -32.13 67.00 -20.96
CA ILE A 1012 -32.86 66.67 -19.73
C ILE A 1012 -34.25 66.14 -20.09
N GLY A 1013 -34.50 64.88 -19.78
CA GLY A 1013 -35.74 64.18 -20.11
C GLY A 1013 -35.85 63.94 -21.61
N ASN A 1014 -34.95 63.13 -22.17
CA ASN A 1014 -34.88 62.82 -23.60
C ASN A 1014 -36.06 61.92 -24.02
N ALA A 1015 -35.97 60.60 -23.83
CA ALA A 1015 -37.13 59.70 -23.90
C ALA A 1015 -37.62 59.23 -22.50
N GLY A 1016 -36.79 59.39 -21.47
CA GLY A 1016 -37.07 59.05 -20.07
C GLY A 1016 -37.43 60.28 -19.21
N SER A 1017 -37.59 60.07 -17.89
CA SER A 1017 -37.81 61.18 -16.95
C SER A 1017 -36.48 61.75 -16.49
N GLY A 1018 -36.20 63.02 -16.78
CA GLY A 1018 -34.96 63.68 -16.36
C GLY A 1018 -35.21 64.86 -15.44
N ALA A 1019 -34.45 64.96 -14.35
CA ALA A 1019 -34.51 66.11 -13.44
C ALA A 1019 -33.11 66.62 -13.09
N PHE A 1020 -32.84 67.89 -13.37
CA PHE A 1020 -31.66 68.63 -12.89
C PHE A 1020 -32.07 69.57 -11.77
N ASN A 1021 -31.43 69.44 -10.60
CA ASN A 1021 -31.68 70.29 -9.43
C ASN A 1021 -30.41 71.05 -9.07
N GLN A 1022 -30.38 72.34 -9.35
CA GLN A 1022 -29.27 73.21 -8.98
C GLN A 1022 -29.60 73.97 -7.71
N ASN A 1023 -28.99 73.57 -6.60
CA ASN A 1023 -29.15 74.21 -5.29
C ASN A 1023 -27.92 75.06 -4.90
N GLY A 1024 -26.87 75.07 -5.72
CA GLY A 1024 -25.59 75.75 -5.50
C GLY A 1024 -24.62 75.52 -6.67
N GLY A 1025 -23.33 75.81 -6.48
CA GLY A 1025 -22.28 75.58 -7.48
C GLY A 1025 -22.35 76.44 -8.74
N THR A 1026 -21.46 76.13 -9.69
CA THR A 1026 -21.37 76.76 -11.01
C THR A 1026 -21.63 75.74 -12.10
N HIS A 1027 -22.56 76.05 -13.01
CA HIS A 1027 -22.91 75.23 -14.16
C HIS A 1027 -22.75 76.05 -15.44
N THR A 1028 -21.86 75.62 -16.33
CA THR A 1028 -21.64 76.23 -17.65
C THR A 1028 -21.96 75.23 -18.76
N VAL A 1029 -22.79 75.63 -19.73
CA VAL A 1029 -23.15 74.85 -20.91
C VAL A 1029 -22.66 75.59 -22.16
N ALA A 1030 -21.71 75.00 -22.89
CA ALA A 1030 -21.07 75.67 -24.02
C ALA A 1030 -21.96 75.75 -25.28
N ASN A 1031 -22.75 74.70 -25.52
CA ASN A 1031 -23.70 74.62 -26.63
C ASN A 1031 -25.13 74.79 -26.08
N THR A 1032 -26.04 73.89 -26.44
CA THR A 1032 -27.46 73.98 -26.09
C THR A 1032 -27.80 73.16 -24.84
N LEU A 1033 -28.67 73.73 -24.01
CA LEU A 1033 -29.40 73.01 -22.96
C LEU A 1033 -30.82 72.72 -23.46
N THR A 1034 -31.18 71.45 -23.61
CA THR A 1034 -32.50 71.04 -24.10
C THR A 1034 -33.27 70.26 -23.03
N LEU A 1035 -34.48 70.71 -22.68
CA LEU A 1035 -35.43 69.95 -21.87
C LEU A 1035 -36.39 69.26 -22.81
N GLY A 1036 -36.38 67.93 -22.84
CA GLY A 1036 -37.03 67.14 -23.88
C GLY A 1036 -38.53 66.92 -23.70
N THR A 1037 -39.13 66.43 -24.79
CA THR A 1037 -40.58 66.32 -24.96
C THR A 1037 -41.16 65.27 -23.98
N ASN A 1038 -41.95 65.71 -23.01
CA ASN A 1038 -42.79 64.91 -22.09
C ASN A 1038 -42.29 64.55 -20.66
N LYS A 1039 -41.14 65.03 -20.15
CA LYS A 1039 -40.80 64.90 -18.68
C LYS A 1039 -39.48 65.58 -18.22
N GLY A 1040 -38.83 66.43 -19.02
CA GLY A 1040 -37.63 67.14 -18.59
C GLY A 1040 -37.91 68.23 -17.53
N ALA A 1041 -37.11 68.29 -16.46
CA ALA A 1041 -37.26 69.33 -15.43
C ALA A 1041 -35.90 69.93 -15.03
N TYR A 1042 -35.76 71.25 -15.15
CA TYR A 1042 -34.64 72.01 -14.58
C TYR A 1042 -35.14 72.90 -13.44
N ASN A 1043 -34.59 72.70 -12.24
CA ASN A 1043 -34.89 73.52 -11.07
C ASN A 1043 -33.66 74.31 -10.65
N LEU A 1044 -33.65 75.62 -10.94
CA LEU A 1044 -32.61 76.53 -10.50
C LEU A 1044 -33.00 77.15 -9.16
N ASN A 1045 -32.55 76.58 -8.05
CA ASN A 1045 -32.85 77.04 -6.69
C ASN A 1045 -31.68 77.77 -6.01
N GLY A 1046 -30.48 77.73 -6.59
CA GLY A 1046 -29.28 78.42 -6.12
C GLY A 1046 -28.10 78.25 -7.09
N GLY A 1047 -26.98 78.93 -6.84
CA GLY A 1047 -25.78 78.86 -7.71
C GLY A 1047 -25.89 79.74 -8.97
N THR A 1048 -25.00 79.49 -9.94
CA THR A 1048 -24.95 80.20 -11.23
C THR A 1048 -25.13 79.24 -12.41
N LEU A 1049 -26.03 79.57 -13.33
CA LEU A 1049 -26.19 78.88 -14.62
C LEU A 1049 -25.83 79.83 -15.77
N GLU A 1050 -24.92 79.40 -16.63
CA GLU A 1050 -24.51 80.10 -17.86
C GLU A 1050 -24.63 79.15 -19.06
N VAL A 1051 -25.41 79.54 -20.07
CA VAL A 1051 -25.63 78.74 -21.29
C VAL A 1051 -25.31 79.59 -22.51
N THR A 1052 -24.22 79.28 -23.21
CA THR A 1052 -23.73 80.09 -24.32
C THR A 1052 -24.48 79.83 -25.63
N GLY A 1053 -24.85 78.57 -25.92
CA GLY A 1053 -25.53 78.20 -27.16
C GLY A 1053 -27.06 78.36 -27.14
N GLY A 1054 -27.64 78.65 -25.97
CA GLY A 1054 -29.08 78.86 -25.76
C GLY A 1054 -29.81 77.71 -25.04
N ILE A 1055 -31.00 78.02 -24.52
CA ILE A 1055 -31.86 77.06 -23.82
C ILE A 1055 -33.08 76.76 -24.69
N ILE A 1056 -33.40 75.47 -24.85
CA ILE A 1056 -34.61 74.99 -25.54
C ILE A 1056 -35.43 74.19 -24.53
N ASN A 1057 -36.58 74.71 -24.13
CA ASN A 1057 -37.54 74.00 -23.27
C ASN A 1057 -38.66 73.43 -24.14
N ASP A 1058 -38.56 72.17 -24.58
CA ASP A 1058 -39.54 71.55 -25.49
C ASP A 1058 -40.89 71.26 -24.82
N THR A 1059 -41.89 70.87 -25.62
CA THR A 1059 -43.25 70.58 -25.15
C THR A 1059 -43.27 69.52 -24.03
N GLY A 1060 -43.75 69.89 -22.84
CA GLY A 1060 -43.78 69.02 -21.67
C GLY A 1060 -42.53 69.09 -20.79
N GLY A 1061 -41.53 69.90 -21.16
CA GLY A 1061 -40.43 70.32 -20.29
C GLY A 1061 -40.88 71.38 -19.27
N THR A 1062 -40.22 71.44 -18.12
CA THR A 1062 -40.42 72.46 -17.08
C THR A 1062 -39.10 73.10 -16.68
N PHE A 1063 -38.98 74.40 -16.88
CA PHE A 1063 -37.86 75.20 -16.39
C PHE A 1063 -38.35 76.11 -15.26
N ASN A 1064 -37.81 75.91 -14.05
CA ASN A 1064 -38.14 76.70 -12.87
C ASN A 1064 -36.94 77.58 -12.46
N VAL A 1065 -37.11 78.89 -12.58
CA VAL A 1065 -36.15 79.91 -12.15
C VAL A 1065 -36.50 80.35 -10.73
N GLY A 1066 -35.82 79.81 -9.73
CA GLY A 1066 -36.08 80.09 -8.32
C GLY A 1066 -35.77 81.54 -7.93
N ALA A 1067 -36.42 82.01 -6.87
CA ALA A 1067 -36.23 83.37 -6.38
C ALA A 1067 -34.76 83.64 -6.02
N GLY A 1068 -34.25 84.81 -6.44
CA GLY A 1068 -32.86 85.22 -6.19
C GLY A 1068 -31.81 84.49 -7.04
N THR A 1069 -32.21 83.71 -8.04
CA THR A 1069 -31.31 83.04 -8.99
C THR A 1069 -31.36 83.71 -10.37
N THR A 1070 -30.29 83.51 -11.14
CA THR A 1070 -30.18 84.03 -12.52
C THR A 1070 -29.74 82.92 -13.46
N ALA A 1071 -30.53 82.68 -14.51
CA ALA A 1071 -30.13 81.88 -15.67
C ALA A 1071 -29.61 82.82 -16.75
N THR A 1072 -28.31 82.79 -17.03
CA THR A 1072 -27.67 83.60 -18.08
C THR A 1072 -27.68 82.84 -19.38
N VAL A 1073 -28.25 83.43 -20.43
CA VAL A 1073 -28.47 82.77 -21.72
C VAL A 1073 -28.05 83.67 -22.86
N ASP A 1074 -27.22 83.14 -23.76
CA ASP A 1074 -26.80 83.78 -25.00
C ASP A 1074 -27.23 82.95 -26.22
N GLY A 1075 -26.67 83.21 -27.40
CA GLY A 1075 -26.87 82.40 -28.61
C GLY A 1075 -28.27 82.56 -29.17
N VAL A 1076 -29.03 81.46 -29.25
CA VAL A 1076 -30.45 81.51 -29.70
C VAL A 1076 -31.40 82.07 -28.64
N GLY A 1077 -30.90 82.39 -27.44
CA GLY A 1077 -31.72 82.81 -26.31
C GLY A 1077 -32.44 81.65 -25.62
N PHE A 1078 -33.49 81.96 -24.88
CA PHE A 1078 -34.37 81.00 -24.23
C PHE A 1078 -35.62 80.77 -25.10
N VAL A 1079 -35.73 79.59 -25.72
CA VAL A 1079 -36.89 79.18 -26.51
C VAL A 1079 -37.77 78.26 -25.67
N ASN A 1080 -39.02 78.66 -25.43
CA ASN A 1080 -39.95 77.98 -24.55
C ASN A 1080 -41.17 77.43 -25.31
N HIS A 1081 -41.18 76.11 -25.53
CA HIS A 1081 -42.34 75.32 -25.97
C HIS A 1081 -43.04 74.60 -24.79
N GLY A 1082 -42.40 74.54 -23.62
CA GLY A 1082 -42.88 73.89 -22.39
C GLY A 1082 -43.43 74.87 -21.35
N LEU A 1083 -43.16 74.63 -20.07
CA LEU A 1083 -43.48 75.52 -18.95
C LEU A 1083 -42.23 76.25 -18.46
N LEU A 1084 -42.20 77.57 -18.58
CA LEU A 1084 -41.27 78.46 -17.89
C LEU A 1084 -41.98 79.07 -16.67
N LYS A 1085 -41.40 78.88 -15.48
CA LYS A 1085 -41.97 79.38 -14.23
C LYS A 1085 -40.94 79.85 -13.21
N GLY A 1086 -41.43 80.36 -12.09
CA GLY A 1086 -40.60 80.79 -10.95
C GLY A 1086 -40.47 82.30 -10.82
N ALA A 1087 -39.74 82.75 -9.80
CA ALA A 1087 -39.64 84.16 -9.40
C ALA A 1087 -38.19 84.71 -9.49
N GLY A 1088 -37.37 84.10 -10.35
CA GLY A 1088 -35.97 84.49 -10.59
C GLY A 1088 -35.80 85.36 -11.83
N THR A 1089 -34.56 85.41 -12.34
CA THR A 1089 -34.19 86.21 -13.50
C THR A 1089 -33.69 85.33 -14.65
N VAL A 1090 -34.23 85.55 -15.86
CA VAL A 1090 -33.63 85.08 -17.12
C VAL A 1090 -32.86 86.25 -17.73
N ALA A 1091 -31.53 86.14 -17.73
CA ALA A 1091 -30.64 87.14 -18.30
C ALA A 1091 -30.35 86.81 -19.77
N GLY A 1092 -31.26 87.20 -20.66
CA GLY A 1092 -31.23 86.92 -22.10
C GLY A 1092 -32.59 87.15 -22.75
N ASN A 1093 -32.67 86.96 -24.08
CA ASN A 1093 -33.92 87.04 -24.82
C ASN A 1093 -34.77 85.77 -24.62
N VAL A 1094 -36.09 85.93 -24.49
CA VAL A 1094 -37.05 84.83 -24.31
C VAL A 1094 -38.06 84.83 -25.45
N THR A 1095 -38.20 83.70 -26.15
CA THR A 1095 -39.27 83.44 -27.12
C THR A 1095 -40.13 82.31 -26.62
N SER A 1096 -41.45 82.49 -26.53
CA SER A 1096 -42.38 81.50 -25.98
C SER A 1096 -43.59 81.25 -26.88
N ASP A 1097 -43.76 80.00 -27.29
CA ASP A 1097 -45.00 79.42 -27.83
C ASP A 1097 -45.61 78.38 -26.86
N GLY A 1098 -44.94 78.12 -25.72
CA GLY A 1098 -45.44 77.38 -24.57
C GLY A 1098 -46.05 78.28 -23.48
N VAL A 1099 -46.03 77.79 -22.25
CA VAL A 1099 -46.59 78.47 -21.06
C VAL A 1099 -45.50 79.25 -20.32
N VAL A 1100 -45.78 80.52 -20.04
CA VAL A 1100 -45.05 81.33 -19.06
C VAL A 1100 -45.97 81.59 -17.88
N GLY A 1101 -45.57 81.11 -16.69
CA GLY A 1101 -46.33 81.28 -15.45
C GLY A 1101 -45.40 81.70 -14.31
N PRO A 1102 -45.32 83.01 -13.97
CA PRO A 1102 -44.48 83.47 -12.88
C PRO A 1102 -44.74 82.74 -11.56
N GLY A 1103 -43.69 82.53 -10.77
CA GLY A 1103 -43.74 81.87 -9.46
C GLY A 1103 -44.02 80.35 -9.46
N ASN A 1104 -44.26 79.81 -8.26
CA ASN A 1104 -45.20 78.68 -8.07
C ASN A 1104 -46.62 79.23 -7.83
N SER A 1105 -46.84 80.46 -8.32
CA SER A 1105 -47.97 81.35 -8.14
C SER A 1105 -48.36 81.63 -6.67
N PRO A 1106 -48.34 82.90 -6.21
CA PRO A 1106 -47.85 84.08 -6.90
C PRO A 1106 -46.31 84.16 -7.02
N GLY A 1107 -45.79 84.90 -8.00
CA GLY A 1107 -44.37 85.22 -8.18
C GLY A 1107 -44.10 86.32 -9.21
N MET A 1108 -42.89 86.90 -9.17
CA MET A 1108 -42.43 87.85 -10.19
C MET A 1108 -41.26 87.26 -10.98
N LEU A 1109 -41.46 86.98 -12.26
CA LEU A 1109 -40.41 86.53 -13.16
C LEU A 1109 -39.78 87.75 -13.85
N THR A 1110 -38.46 87.82 -13.90
CA THR A 1110 -37.73 88.91 -14.56
C THR A 1110 -37.02 88.42 -15.82
N ILE A 1111 -37.14 89.16 -16.92
CA ILE A 1111 -36.42 88.94 -18.18
C ILE A 1111 -35.61 90.20 -18.48
N THR A 1112 -34.29 90.10 -18.59
CA THR A 1112 -33.45 91.29 -18.84
C THR A 1112 -33.29 91.63 -20.33
N GLY A 1113 -33.63 90.69 -21.22
CA GLY A 1113 -33.68 90.91 -22.68
C GLY A 1113 -35.09 91.16 -23.18
N ASP A 1114 -35.31 90.87 -24.46
CA ASP A 1114 -36.63 90.94 -25.10
C ASP A 1114 -37.49 89.71 -24.75
N TYR A 1115 -38.79 89.92 -24.60
CA TYR A 1115 -39.80 88.85 -24.46
C TYR A 1115 -40.67 88.80 -25.72
N THR A 1116 -40.79 87.64 -26.34
CA THR A 1116 -41.68 87.42 -27.48
C THR A 1116 -42.62 86.26 -27.20
N GLN A 1117 -43.91 86.54 -27.05
CA GLN A 1117 -44.95 85.54 -27.04
C GLN A 1117 -45.52 85.37 -28.45
N THR A 1118 -45.57 84.13 -28.93
CA THR A 1118 -46.11 83.81 -30.25
C THR A 1118 -47.62 83.53 -30.19
N GLU A 1119 -48.27 83.32 -31.36
CA GLU A 1119 -49.70 83.02 -31.46
C GLU A 1119 -50.15 81.76 -30.68
N ALA A 1120 -49.24 80.80 -30.46
CA ALA A 1120 -49.53 79.59 -29.67
C ALA A 1120 -49.24 79.74 -28.17
N GLY A 1121 -48.52 80.80 -27.76
CA GLY A 1121 -48.06 80.99 -26.39
C GLY A 1121 -49.18 81.31 -25.40
N LEU A 1122 -48.98 80.87 -24.15
CA LEU A 1122 -49.87 81.12 -23.02
C LEU A 1122 -49.14 81.88 -21.92
N PHE A 1123 -49.66 83.04 -21.52
CA PHE A 1123 -49.23 83.72 -20.30
C PHE A 1123 -50.27 83.48 -19.21
N ASN A 1124 -49.87 82.80 -18.15
CA ASN A 1124 -50.74 82.48 -17.02
C ASN A 1124 -50.45 83.43 -15.85
N VAL A 1125 -51.53 84.00 -15.31
CA VAL A 1125 -51.49 84.92 -14.18
C VAL A 1125 -52.50 84.47 -13.12
N GLU A 1126 -52.03 84.12 -11.94
CA GLU A 1126 -52.87 83.87 -10.77
C GLU A 1126 -52.97 85.13 -9.90
N ILE A 1127 -54.19 85.47 -9.47
CA ILE A 1127 -54.46 86.66 -8.63
C ILE A 1127 -55.11 86.24 -7.31
N GLY A 1128 -54.38 86.40 -6.21
CA GLY A 1128 -54.83 86.10 -4.84
C GLY A 1128 -54.97 87.31 -3.91
N GLY A 1129 -54.51 88.50 -4.34
CA GLY A 1129 -54.52 89.76 -3.61
C GLY A 1129 -54.02 90.91 -4.49
N LEU A 1130 -53.61 92.04 -3.91
CA LEU A 1130 -53.32 93.30 -4.63
C LEU A 1130 -51.83 93.62 -4.79
N LEU A 1131 -50.92 92.81 -4.25
CA LEU A 1131 -49.47 93.03 -4.31
C LEU A 1131 -48.78 92.15 -5.37
N ALA A 1132 -48.09 92.78 -6.33
CA ALA A 1132 -47.37 92.09 -7.40
C ALA A 1132 -46.26 91.20 -6.85
N GLY A 1133 -46.10 90.00 -7.42
CA GLY A 1133 -45.06 89.05 -7.10
C GLY A 1133 -45.23 88.29 -5.78
N SER A 1134 -46.01 88.81 -4.82
CA SER A 1134 -46.30 88.13 -3.55
C SER A 1134 -47.75 87.68 -3.39
N GLU A 1135 -48.70 88.40 -4.00
CA GLU A 1135 -50.13 88.10 -3.94
C GLU A 1135 -50.75 87.87 -5.33
N TYR A 1136 -50.12 88.33 -6.40
CA TYR A 1136 -50.46 87.97 -7.77
C TYR A 1136 -49.22 87.85 -8.66
N ASP A 1137 -49.34 87.15 -9.79
CA ASP A 1137 -48.24 86.93 -10.73
C ASP A 1137 -47.91 88.14 -11.60
N ALA A 1138 -46.61 88.40 -11.77
CA ALA A 1138 -46.14 89.49 -12.59
C ALA A 1138 -44.94 89.07 -13.46
N LEU A 1139 -44.88 89.61 -14.68
CA LEU A 1139 -43.74 89.50 -15.58
C LEU A 1139 -43.07 90.87 -15.75
N TYR A 1140 -41.79 90.95 -15.43
CA TYR A 1140 -40.97 92.17 -15.58
C TYR A 1140 -39.96 91.98 -16.71
N VAL A 1141 -40.08 92.76 -17.78
CA VAL A 1141 -39.22 92.69 -18.97
C VAL A 1141 -38.42 93.99 -19.08
N PHE A 1142 -37.09 93.92 -19.16
CA PHE A 1142 -36.26 95.12 -19.33
C PHE A 1142 -36.23 95.59 -20.79
N GLY A 1143 -36.37 94.67 -21.75
CA GLY A 1143 -36.43 94.98 -23.18
C GLY A 1143 -37.87 95.14 -23.69
N SER A 1144 -38.05 94.87 -24.99
CA SER A 1144 -39.37 94.89 -25.63
C SER A 1144 -40.16 93.62 -25.35
N ALA A 1145 -41.47 93.74 -25.08
CA ALA A 1145 -42.40 92.63 -24.98
C ALA A 1145 -43.35 92.60 -26.20
N ASN A 1146 -43.12 91.64 -27.09
CA ASN A 1146 -43.98 91.35 -28.24
C ASN A 1146 -45.08 90.36 -27.83
N LEU A 1147 -46.33 90.78 -27.88
CA LEU A 1147 -47.48 90.02 -27.38
C LEU A 1147 -48.34 89.47 -28.52
N ALA A 1148 -48.68 88.18 -28.42
CA ALA A 1148 -49.65 87.43 -29.21
C ALA A 1148 -50.19 86.27 -28.36
N GLY A 1149 -51.05 85.41 -28.92
CA GLY A 1149 -51.55 84.21 -28.23
C GLY A 1149 -52.51 84.54 -27.09
N THR A 1150 -52.51 83.72 -26.02
CA THR A 1150 -53.54 83.81 -24.97
C THR A 1150 -53.00 84.32 -23.63
N LEU A 1151 -53.74 85.24 -23.00
CA LEU A 1151 -53.62 85.55 -21.58
C LEU A 1151 -54.68 84.77 -20.78
N ASN A 1152 -54.23 83.96 -19.81
CA ASN A 1152 -55.09 83.27 -18.87
C ASN A 1152 -54.98 83.92 -17.49
N VAL A 1153 -56.11 84.30 -16.91
CA VAL A 1153 -56.17 84.88 -15.56
C VAL A 1153 -57.03 83.99 -14.68
N SER A 1154 -56.46 83.51 -13.59
CA SER A 1154 -57.17 82.71 -12.60
C SER A 1154 -57.17 83.39 -11.23
N LEU A 1155 -58.21 83.15 -10.42
CA LEU A 1155 -58.27 83.65 -9.04
C LEU A 1155 -57.69 82.59 -8.11
N LEU A 1156 -56.84 83.03 -7.19
CA LEU A 1156 -56.13 82.17 -6.26
C LEU A 1156 -56.66 82.36 -4.84
N ASN A 1157 -56.57 81.29 -4.05
CA ASN A 1157 -56.86 81.32 -2.61
C ASN A 1157 -55.54 81.27 -1.85
N LEU A 1158 -55.16 82.37 -1.21
CA LEU A 1158 -53.96 82.47 -0.38
C LEU A 1158 -54.17 82.05 1.09
N GLY A 1159 -55.28 81.36 1.39
CA GLY A 1159 -55.63 80.85 2.71
C GLY A 1159 -56.84 81.51 3.37
N SER A 1160 -57.40 82.57 2.78
CA SER A 1160 -58.56 83.32 3.30
C SER A 1160 -59.86 83.12 2.51
N GLY A 1161 -59.88 82.16 1.58
CA GLY A 1161 -60.96 81.97 0.61
C GLY A 1161 -60.53 82.43 -0.79
N LEU A 1162 -61.27 82.02 -1.82
CA LEU A 1162 -61.01 82.46 -3.19
C LEU A 1162 -61.04 83.99 -3.25
N PHE A 1163 -59.98 84.61 -3.78
CA PHE A 1163 -59.92 86.05 -3.89
C PHE A 1163 -61.13 86.57 -4.68
N ALA A 1164 -61.76 87.62 -4.18
CA ALA A 1164 -62.96 88.22 -4.76
C ALA A 1164 -62.64 89.67 -5.17
N PRO A 1165 -62.19 89.89 -6.42
CA PRO A 1165 -61.85 91.23 -6.89
C PRO A 1165 -63.06 92.16 -6.82
N LYS A 1166 -62.83 93.43 -6.45
CA LYS A 1166 -63.85 94.48 -6.33
C LYS A 1166 -63.67 95.54 -7.40
N ALA A 1167 -64.76 96.23 -7.74
CA ALA A 1167 -64.69 97.36 -8.66
C ALA A 1167 -63.64 98.39 -8.20
N GLY A 1168 -62.68 98.71 -9.07
CA GLY A 1168 -61.56 99.62 -8.81
C GLY A 1168 -60.23 98.91 -8.51
N ASP A 1169 -60.21 97.60 -8.27
CA ASP A 1169 -58.97 96.84 -8.11
C ASP A 1169 -58.19 96.79 -9.44
N THR A 1170 -56.86 96.96 -9.39
CA THR A 1170 -55.97 96.96 -10.55
C THR A 1170 -54.74 96.07 -10.36
N PHE A 1171 -54.29 95.41 -11.42
CA PHE A 1171 -53.17 94.47 -11.42
C PHE A 1171 -52.24 94.76 -12.60
N ASP A 1172 -50.98 95.07 -12.33
CA ASP A 1172 -49.95 95.30 -13.34
C ASP A 1172 -49.23 93.99 -13.61
N ILE A 1173 -49.79 93.21 -14.53
CA ILE A 1173 -49.42 91.81 -14.73
C ILE A 1173 -48.18 91.66 -15.63
N LEU A 1174 -47.88 92.68 -16.44
CA LEU A 1174 -46.69 92.73 -17.27
C LEU A 1174 -46.21 94.18 -17.38
N SER A 1175 -44.90 94.39 -17.23
CA SER A 1175 -44.24 95.65 -17.54
C SER A 1175 -43.02 95.42 -18.44
N ALA A 1176 -42.80 96.31 -19.41
CA ALA A 1176 -41.76 96.23 -20.42
C ALA A 1176 -41.21 97.62 -20.79
N GLU A 1177 -40.03 97.73 -21.41
CA GLU A 1177 -39.56 99.02 -21.98
C GLU A 1177 -40.48 99.47 -23.13
N PHE A 1178 -40.88 98.53 -23.98
CA PHE A 1178 -41.86 98.73 -25.05
C PHE A 1178 -42.83 97.56 -25.15
N LEU A 1179 -44.13 97.85 -25.29
CA LEU A 1179 -45.17 96.88 -25.64
C LEU A 1179 -45.44 96.91 -27.14
N VAL A 1180 -45.36 95.74 -27.78
CA VAL A 1180 -45.66 95.57 -29.21
C VAL A 1180 -46.76 94.53 -29.37
N GLY A 1181 -47.87 94.91 -30.01
CA GLY A 1181 -49.03 94.04 -30.19
C GLY A 1181 -49.96 93.96 -28.97
N SER A 1182 -50.77 92.91 -28.92
CA SER A 1182 -51.73 92.61 -27.85
C SER A 1182 -51.99 91.11 -27.80
N PHE A 1183 -52.51 90.57 -26.70
CA PHE A 1183 -52.95 89.18 -26.67
C PHE A 1183 -54.11 88.94 -27.65
N ASP A 1184 -54.06 87.85 -28.42
CA ASP A 1184 -55.07 87.47 -29.41
C ASP A 1184 -56.34 86.90 -28.76
N ALA A 1185 -56.18 86.26 -27.60
CA ALA A 1185 -57.28 85.70 -26.80
C ALA A 1185 -57.13 86.02 -25.31
N LEU A 1186 -58.27 86.28 -24.65
CA LEU A 1186 -58.33 86.61 -23.24
C LEU A 1186 -59.25 85.60 -22.54
N ASN A 1187 -58.71 84.85 -21.59
CA ASN A 1187 -59.44 83.86 -20.81
C ASN A 1187 -59.37 84.25 -19.33
N PHE A 1188 -60.42 84.93 -18.87
CA PHE A 1188 -60.46 85.48 -17.52
C PHE A 1188 -61.35 84.68 -16.58
N ALA A 1189 -60.94 84.59 -15.31
CA ALA A 1189 -61.75 84.05 -14.24
C ALA A 1189 -63.10 84.78 -14.09
N LEU A 1190 -64.15 84.03 -13.72
CA LEU A 1190 -65.47 84.58 -13.46
C LEU A 1190 -65.45 85.53 -12.25
N LEU A 1191 -65.99 86.74 -12.44
CA LEU A 1191 -66.20 87.72 -11.38
C LEU A 1191 -67.63 87.63 -10.81
N ALA A 1192 -67.88 88.33 -9.70
CA ALA A 1192 -69.22 88.46 -9.14
C ALA A 1192 -70.21 89.09 -10.14
N PRO A 1193 -71.53 88.80 -10.05
CA PRO A 1193 -72.54 89.39 -10.93
C PRO A 1193 -72.43 90.93 -10.91
N ASN A 1194 -72.43 91.54 -12.10
CA ASN A 1194 -72.21 92.98 -12.34
C ASN A 1194 -70.76 93.46 -12.30
N LEU A 1195 -69.76 92.59 -12.33
CA LEU A 1195 -68.35 92.96 -12.53
C LEU A 1195 -67.82 92.40 -13.85
N ALA A 1196 -66.91 93.12 -14.49
CA ALA A 1196 -66.22 92.70 -15.70
C ALA A 1196 -64.73 93.06 -15.59
N TRP A 1197 -63.89 92.22 -16.18
CA TRP A 1197 -62.48 92.53 -16.39
C TRP A 1197 -62.35 93.55 -17.52
N GLN A 1198 -61.54 94.57 -17.29
CA GLN A 1198 -61.02 95.47 -18.32
C GLN A 1198 -59.52 95.26 -18.43
N ILE A 1199 -59.01 95.23 -19.66
CA ILE A 1199 -57.58 95.15 -19.95
C ILE A 1199 -57.15 96.46 -20.63
N ASP A 1200 -56.12 97.08 -20.10
CA ASP A 1200 -55.54 98.31 -20.61
C ASP A 1200 -54.07 98.07 -20.98
N TYR A 1201 -53.73 98.37 -22.23
CA TYR A 1201 -52.35 98.40 -22.72
C TYR A 1201 -51.85 99.84 -22.60
N LEU A 1202 -51.26 100.15 -21.45
CA LEU A 1202 -50.80 101.49 -21.11
C LEU A 1202 -49.42 101.70 -21.73
N THR A 1203 -49.38 102.52 -22.77
CA THR A 1203 -48.13 102.94 -23.42
C THR A 1203 -47.67 104.27 -22.86
N ASP A 1204 -46.41 104.34 -22.43
CA ASP A 1204 -45.74 105.57 -22.05
C ASP A 1204 -45.12 106.21 -23.28
N VAL A 1205 -45.76 107.28 -23.77
CA VAL A 1205 -45.30 108.01 -24.97
C VAL A 1205 -43.90 108.62 -24.80
N PHE A 1206 -43.38 108.71 -23.56
CA PHE A 1206 -42.03 109.17 -23.25
C PHE A 1206 -40.99 108.04 -23.08
N GLY A 1207 -41.39 106.78 -23.25
CA GLY A 1207 -40.50 105.64 -23.49
C GLY A 1207 -39.71 105.14 -22.30
N THR A 1208 -40.32 105.07 -21.09
CA THR A 1208 -39.63 104.52 -19.91
C THR A 1208 -40.20 103.20 -19.39
N THR A 1209 -41.52 102.99 -19.41
CA THR A 1209 -42.14 101.71 -19.05
C THR A 1209 -43.57 101.64 -19.60
N ASP A 1210 -43.84 100.61 -20.39
CA ASP A 1210 -45.19 100.22 -20.82
C ASP A 1210 -45.74 99.11 -19.91
N VAL A 1211 -47.06 99.09 -19.69
CA VAL A 1211 -47.72 98.18 -18.74
C VAL A 1211 -48.99 97.56 -19.33
N VAL A 1212 -49.15 96.25 -19.14
CA VAL A 1212 -50.46 95.58 -19.30
C VAL A 1212 -51.14 95.55 -17.93
N ARG A 1213 -52.22 96.32 -17.81
CA ARG A 1213 -53.01 96.43 -16.57
C ARG A 1213 -54.35 95.74 -16.73
N LEU A 1214 -54.69 94.90 -15.78
CA LEU A 1214 -56.07 94.43 -15.58
C LEU A 1214 -56.75 95.31 -14.54
N SER A 1215 -57.99 95.72 -14.79
CA SER A 1215 -58.83 96.43 -13.84
C SER A 1215 -60.20 95.79 -13.73
N VAL A 1216 -60.82 95.90 -12.56
CA VAL A 1216 -62.17 95.36 -12.32
C VAL A 1216 -63.16 96.52 -12.39
N ALA A 1217 -64.09 96.46 -13.34
CA ALA A 1217 -65.11 97.49 -13.56
C ALA A 1217 -66.52 96.94 -13.33
N SER A 1218 -67.49 97.83 -13.10
CA SER A 1218 -68.91 97.44 -13.08
C SER A 1218 -69.39 97.07 -14.48
N ALA A 1219 -69.97 95.89 -14.66
CA ALA A 1219 -70.50 95.42 -15.94
C ALA A 1219 -71.72 96.24 -16.38
N PRO A 1220 -71.87 96.59 -17.68
CA PRO A 1220 -73.04 97.31 -18.16
C PRO A 1220 -74.30 96.43 -18.05
N THR A 1221 -75.41 96.98 -17.55
CA THR A 1221 -76.70 96.27 -17.48
C THR A 1221 -77.27 96.07 -18.88
N VAL A 1222 -77.17 94.87 -19.44
CA VAL A 1222 -77.87 94.52 -20.68
C VAL A 1222 -79.29 94.01 -20.33
N PRO A 1223 -80.37 94.59 -20.87
CA PRO A 1223 -81.72 94.04 -20.70
C PRO A 1223 -81.81 92.66 -21.37
N VAL A 1224 -82.45 91.71 -20.70
CA VAL A 1224 -82.74 90.36 -21.21
C VAL A 1224 -83.38 90.44 -22.61
N PRO A 1225 -82.81 89.86 -23.68
CA PRO A 1225 -83.54 89.66 -24.91
C PRO A 1225 -84.66 88.64 -24.69
N ALA A 1226 -85.82 88.87 -25.33
CA ALA A 1226 -87.09 88.16 -25.16
C ALA A 1226 -87.11 86.66 -25.58
N ALA A 1227 -86.02 85.90 -25.44
CA ALA A 1227 -85.96 84.47 -25.73
C ALA A 1227 -86.23 83.55 -24.52
N ALA A 1228 -86.27 84.09 -23.29
CA ALA A 1228 -86.70 83.35 -22.08
C ALA A 1228 -88.24 83.32 -21.88
N TRP A 1229 -89.03 83.86 -22.82
CA TRP A 1229 -90.48 83.67 -22.89
C TRP A 1229 -90.98 83.02 -24.19
N LEU A 1230 -90.10 82.59 -25.09
CA LEU A 1230 -90.53 81.93 -26.34
C LEU A 1230 -89.70 80.68 -26.66
N LEU A 1231 -89.86 79.63 -25.84
CA LEU A 1231 -89.87 78.21 -26.27
C LEU A 1231 -90.42 77.29 -25.17
N GLY A 1232 -91.48 77.78 -24.49
CA GLY A 1232 -92.46 76.97 -23.78
C GLY A 1232 -93.63 76.52 -24.67
N SER A 1233 -93.54 76.67 -25.99
CA SER A 1233 -94.58 76.16 -26.91
C SER A 1233 -94.05 76.00 -28.34
N GLY A 1234 -93.66 74.77 -28.71
CA GLY A 1234 -93.45 74.43 -30.12
C GLY A 1234 -92.75 73.10 -30.44
N LEU A 1235 -93.54 72.02 -30.50
CA LEU A 1235 -93.32 70.75 -31.28
C LEU A 1235 -92.21 69.80 -30.79
N LEU A 1236 -92.44 68.52 -30.44
CA LEU A 1236 -93.42 67.52 -30.94
C LEU A 1236 -93.59 67.59 -32.46
N GLY A 1237 -92.65 66.99 -33.21
CA GLY A 1237 -92.82 66.76 -34.63
C GLY A 1237 -91.58 66.19 -35.33
N LEU A 1238 -91.57 64.85 -35.48
CA LEU A 1238 -91.01 64.10 -36.61
C LEU A 1238 -89.46 63.97 -36.64
N ALA A 1239 -88.89 62.81 -36.30
CA ALA A 1239 -88.89 61.58 -37.11
C ALA A 1239 -88.57 61.86 -38.59
N GLY A 1240 -87.40 61.45 -39.07
CA GLY A 1240 -87.14 61.60 -40.50
C GLY A 1240 -85.76 61.22 -41.02
N VAL A 1241 -85.49 59.92 -41.02
CA VAL A 1241 -84.75 59.22 -42.08
C VAL A 1241 -83.22 59.32 -42.08
N ALA A 1242 -82.68 58.32 -41.41
CA ALA A 1242 -81.43 57.64 -41.71
C ALA A 1242 -81.37 57.01 -43.11
N ARG A 1243 -80.15 56.92 -43.68
CA ARG A 1243 -79.56 55.84 -44.51
C ARG A 1243 -78.27 56.43 -45.13
N ARG A 1244 -77.10 55.77 -45.21
CA ARG A 1244 -76.87 54.38 -45.63
C ARG A 1244 -75.36 54.01 -45.47
N ASN A 1245 -75.11 52.76 -45.06
CA ASN A 1245 -73.94 51.87 -45.34
C ASN A 1245 -72.55 52.25 -44.76
N GLY A 1246 -71.85 51.46 -43.92
CA GLY A 1246 -71.62 49.99 -43.91
C GLY A 1246 -70.40 49.65 -44.80
N PRO A 1247 -69.40 48.82 -44.43
CA PRO A 1247 -69.50 47.48 -43.79
C PRO A 1247 -68.46 47.17 -42.66
N GLN A 1248 -68.78 46.30 -41.68
CA GLN A 1248 -68.33 44.89 -41.44
C GLN A 1248 -66.81 44.63 -41.45
N GLY A 1249 -66.20 43.88 -40.51
CA GLY A 1249 -66.70 43.17 -39.34
C GLY A 1249 -65.69 42.16 -38.75
N ARG A 1250 -65.98 41.77 -37.49
CA ARG A 1250 -65.66 40.54 -36.69
C ARG A 1250 -64.20 40.25 -36.31
N ALA A 1251 -63.84 40.30 -35.02
CA ALA A 1251 -64.17 39.41 -33.86
C ALA A 1251 -63.35 38.11 -33.90
N SER A 1252 -62.68 37.68 -32.83
CA SER A 1252 -63.05 37.68 -31.40
C SER A 1252 -61.92 38.09 -30.46
#